data_AF-A0A810QF33-F1
#
_entry.id   AF-A0A810QF33-F1
#
_cell.length_a   1.000
_cell.length_b   1.000
_cell.length_c   1.000
_cell.angle_alpha   90.00
_cell.angle_beta   90.00
_cell.angle_gamma   90.00
#
_symmetry.space_group_name_H-M   'P 1'
#
loop_
_entity.id
_entity.type
_entity.pdbx_description
1 polymer ?
#
loop_
_entity_poly.entity_id
_entity_poly.type
_entity_poly.pdbx_seq_one_letter_code
_entity_poly.pdbx_strand_id
1 'polypeptide(L)'
;MSELKRTQYYKTHVAAGATMVDFGGWEMPIQYPGGIVAEHLYTRSCCSLFDVSHMGRLLVEGPDRVAFLQHVLSSNVLALDLDQAQYCIIPTESGGAVDDAYLYRFFEDRFLLVVNAANTEKDLEHLSRYLGDYDCTITNVTTDYVAVAVQGPKSREMLLTLTGGAEITEPVKNALGTHLLEGRQAYIAKTGYTGEPLGYEVYLKSADGVWFWNRMLELGARPAGLGARDTLRLEAGLPLYGHEMGLDPTGEEIPVFAVSLARFAVSFSERKGSFVGREALRTQYEAFQRIMNRDFRDLSALPKRIFPITLLDRGVMRAGMSVYRGEKQIGWITSGTMVPYYCHEGEGLQTVILEESGKRAIGLAYLASDTLEDDIVEVDIRGRRLRAAIPPYHMQVTTPPYARPILYQGKETVQPLPETTDYPAKALELITRATENHQWRQRRCVNLIPSENSASRAVQLLCASDPAFRYAEHKKIKSFYDADVFYYQGTKFIDRVEQLLVEQMRQYLGCREVETRVTSGQMSNMAVFSALMDWKNRLDRKHTPQRLGYVLNNHIIKGGHLSAQPMGALHDYIAVDPVTERPAVVNFPVCKDNLFKIDVEETKKVLEKYRPELIVFGKSMVLHKEPVAEIRQFLTEQKIPATIMYDMAHVLGLIGEYFQKPFEEGANIVTGSTHKTFFGPQRGIIGVNYQPEELEYGLWETIEARTFPGSVSNHHLGTQLGLLMAAYEMNCFKDSYQKAVVENAKHFAKCLKQQGLHVLGDPEIGYTETHQVLVSVGYGVGPEIAERLEENRIIVNYQATPDEEGFTASGALRMGVSEMTRFGFGKEEFEKLAELMAECILRNQDVSGDVEALRAGYTEMRYCFQDAEFNAALEHLADCM
;
A
#
# COMPACT_ATOMS: atom_id res chain seq x y z
N MET A 1 -10.31 50.57 11.19
CA MET A 1 -10.39 49.31 10.42
C MET A 1 -9.16 49.30 9.53
N SER A 2 -8.24 48.36 9.76
CA SER A 2 -7.10 48.18 8.86
C SER A 2 -7.60 47.74 7.48
N GLU A 3 -6.92 48.15 6.42
CA GLU A 3 -7.21 47.67 5.07
C GLU A 3 -6.93 46.16 4.99
N LEU A 4 -7.88 45.38 4.47
CA LEU A 4 -7.71 43.93 4.31
C LEU A 4 -6.66 43.63 3.24
N LYS A 5 -5.85 42.59 3.48
CA LYS A 5 -4.86 42.11 2.50
C LYS A 5 -5.57 41.42 1.34
N ARG A 6 -4.95 41.41 0.15
CA ARG A 6 -5.50 40.80 -1.08
C ARG A 6 -4.50 39.84 -1.70
N THR A 7 -4.98 38.67 -2.12
CA THR A 7 -4.18 37.72 -2.89
C THR A 7 -4.00 38.21 -4.32
N GLN A 8 -3.03 37.62 -5.03
CA GLN A 8 -2.78 37.87 -6.44
C GLN A 8 -3.98 37.50 -7.33
N TYR A 9 -4.91 36.67 -6.83
CA TYR A 9 -6.13 36.26 -7.52
C TYR A 9 -7.35 37.13 -7.21
N TYR A 10 -7.25 38.17 -6.37
CA TYR A 10 -8.39 38.99 -5.97
C TYR A 10 -9.25 39.45 -7.16
N LYS A 11 -8.61 40.01 -8.20
CA LYS A 11 -9.31 40.47 -9.41
C LYS A 11 -9.96 39.30 -10.17
N THR A 12 -9.30 38.14 -10.21
CA THR A 12 -9.84 36.92 -10.82
C THR A 12 -11.08 36.43 -10.08
N HIS A 13 -11.07 36.43 -8.75
CA HIS A 13 -12.21 36.05 -7.92
C HIS A 13 -13.41 36.97 -8.12
N VAL A 14 -13.18 38.28 -8.10
CA VAL A 14 -14.23 39.29 -8.35
C VAL A 14 -14.81 39.16 -9.76
N ALA A 15 -13.95 38.96 -10.77
CA ALA A 15 -14.38 38.75 -12.15
C ALA A 15 -15.20 37.44 -12.32
N ALA A 16 -14.90 36.41 -11.53
CA ALA A 16 -15.64 35.15 -11.48
C ALA A 16 -16.96 35.24 -10.67
N GLY A 17 -17.30 36.42 -10.14
CA GLY A 17 -18.53 36.64 -9.38
C GLY A 17 -18.50 36.06 -7.97
N ALA A 18 -17.32 35.85 -7.38
CA ALA A 18 -17.19 35.33 -6.04
C ALA A 18 -17.74 36.32 -4.99
N THR A 19 -18.39 35.79 -3.95
CA THR A 19 -18.65 36.56 -2.73
C THR A 19 -17.37 36.62 -1.91
N MET A 20 -16.83 37.82 -1.70
CA MET A 20 -15.61 38.04 -0.92
C MET A 20 -15.95 38.33 0.55
N VAL A 21 -15.18 37.78 1.48
CA VAL A 21 -15.33 37.98 2.94
C VAL A 21 -13.98 38.26 3.59
N ASP A 22 -14.00 38.84 4.80
CA ASP A 22 -12.83 38.88 5.67
C ASP A 22 -12.56 37.47 6.22
N PHE A 23 -11.39 36.93 5.88
CA PHE A 23 -10.88 35.68 6.42
C PHE A 23 -9.46 35.91 6.93
N GLY A 24 -9.32 36.06 8.25
CA GLY A 24 -8.02 36.23 8.89
C GLY A 24 -7.27 37.49 8.43
N GLY A 25 -7.98 38.58 8.11
CA GLY A 25 -7.38 39.83 7.62
C GLY A 25 -7.14 39.86 6.11
N TRP A 26 -7.65 38.88 5.36
CA TRP A 26 -7.59 38.79 3.90
C TRP A 26 -8.98 38.86 3.26
N GLU A 27 -9.11 39.52 2.10
CA GLU A 27 -10.31 39.40 1.25
C GLU A 27 -10.26 38.10 0.45
N MET A 28 -11.05 37.10 0.86
CA MET A 28 -11.07 35.76 0.26
C MET A 28 -12.47 35.36 -0.23
N PRO A 29 -12.58 34.52 -1.29
CA PRO A 29 -13.87 34.04 -1.77
C PRO A 29 -14.48 33.02 -0.80
N ILE A 30 -15.65 33.31 -0.21
CA ILE A 30 -16.40 32.33 0.60
C ILE A 30 -17.12 31.31 -0.28
N GLN A 31 -17.64 31.76 -1.43
CA GLN A 31 -18.32 30.94 -2.44
C GLN A 31 -18.37 31.68 -3.78
N TYR A 32 -18.60 30.95 -4.85
CA TYR A 32 -18.88 31.37 -6.22
C TYR A 32 -20.39 31.22 -6.53
N PRO A 33 -20.89 31.68 -7.69
CA PRO A 33 -22.33 31.70 -7.98
C PRO A 33 -23.08 30.35 -7.85
N GLY A 34 -22.38 29.22 -7.98
CA GLY A 34 -22.95 27.87 -7.78
C GLY A 34 -23.22 27.51 -6.31
N GLY A 35 -22.60 28.22 -5.37
CA GLY A 35 -22.74 28.02 -3.93
C GLY A 35 -21.95 26.81 -3.39
N ILE A 36 -21.79 26.80 -2.07
CA ILE A 36 -20.96 25.84 -1.31
C ILE A 36 -21.27 24.37 -1.64
N VAL A 37 -22.56 24.03 -1.79
CA VAL A 37 -22.97 22.64 -2.04
C VAL A 37 -22.48 22.15 -3.41
N ALA A 38 -22.63 22.98 -4.45
CA ALA A 38 -22.19 22.62 -5.79
C ALA A 38 -20.66 22.53 -5.86
N GLU A 39 -19.94 23.43 -5.19
CA GLU A 39 -18.48 23.42 -5.12
C GLU A 39 -17.94 22.17 -4.38
N HIS A 40 -18.56 21.78 -3.27
CA HIS A 40 -18.21 20.55 -2.55
C HIS A 40 -18.39 19.33 -3.44
N LEU A 41 -19.60 19.16 -3.99
CA LEU A 41 -19.94 18.01 -4.83
C LEU A 41 -19.06 17.95 -6.09
N TYR A 42 -18.71 19.11 -6.65
CA TYR A 42 -17.80 19.17 -7.80
C TYR A 42 -16.37 18.76 -7.45
N THR A 43 -15.89 19.11 -6.25
CA THR A 43 -14.58 18.66 -5.75
C THR A 43 -14.54 17.13 -5.65
N ARG A 44 -15.63 16.51 -5.16
CA ARG A 44 -15.75 15.05 -4.99
C ARG A 44 -15.84 14.26 -6.30
N SER A 45 -16.33 14.87 -7.39
CA SER A 45 -16.52 14.19 -8.68
C SER A 45 -15.58 14.62 -9.79
N CYS A 46 -14.89 15.76 -9.67
CA CYS A 46 -14.05 16.30 -10.74
C CYS A 46 -12.76 16.95 -10.22
N CYS A 47 -12.57 18.26 -10.35
CA CYS A 47 -11.37 18.98 -9.91
C CYS A 47 -11.68 20.44 -9.54
N SER A 48 -11.46 20.81 -8.29
CA SER A 48 -11.64 22.17 -7.79
C SER A 48 -10.31 22.87 -7.51
N LEU A 49 -10.28 24.18 -7.75
CA LEU A 49 -9.16 25.08 -7.45
C LEU A 49 -9.50 25.93 -6.22
N PHE A 50 -8.67 25.83 -5.18
CA PHE A 50 -8.75 26.68 -4.01
C PHE A 50 -7.56 27.63 -3.98
N ASP A 51 -7.82 28.94 -3.89
CA ASP A 51 -6.78 29.93 -3.65
C ASP A 51 -6.32 29.85 -2.19
N VAL A 52 -5.13 29.30 -1.98
CA VAL A 52 -4.46 29.21 -0.67
C VAL A 52 -3.28 30.17 -0.58
N SER A 53 -3.17 31.15 -1.48
CA SER A 53 -2.08 32.15 -1.52
C SER A 53 -2.08 33.11 -0.33
N HIS A 54 -3.14 33.12 0.47
CA HIS A 54 -3.19 33.86 1.74
C HIS A 54 -2.33 33.20 2.84
N MET A 55 -1.99 31.92 2.72
CA MET A 55 -1.15 31.20 3.69
C MET A 55 0.31 31.69 3.64
N GLY A 56 0.91 31.84 4.82
CA GLY A 56 2.27 32.32 4.99
C GLY A 56 3.27 31.31 4.49
N ARG A 57 4.24 31.76 3.70
CA ARG A 57 5.31 30.93 3.13
C ARG A 57 6.66 31.46 3.58
N LEU A 58 7.28 30.70 4.49
CA LEU A 58 8.49 31.08 5.18
C LEU A 58 9.64 30.19 4.69
N LEU A 59 10.60 30.78 4.00
CA LEU A 59 11.80 30.11 3.52
C LEU A 59 12.86 30.14 4.62
N VAL A 60 13.35 28.97 5.04
CA VAL A 60 14.34 28.84 6.12
C VAL A 60 15.68 28.37 5.54
N GLU A 61 16.70 29.20 5.66
CA GLU A 61 18.00 29.07 5.00
C GLU A 61 19.15 29.24 5.99
N GLY A 62 20.31 28.64 5.69
CA GLY A 62 21.53 28.75 6.51
C GLY A 62 22.05 27.40 7.04
N PRO A 63 23.28 27.36 7.56
CA PRO A 63 23.91 26.14 8.07
C PRO A 63 23.12 25.51 9.23
N ASP A 64 22.54 26.32 10.12
CA ASP A 64 21.83 25.82 11.31
C ASP A 64 20.33 25.61 11.09
N ARG A 65 19.83 25.74 9.86
CA ARG A 65 18.39 25.63 9.53
C ARG A 65 17.73 24.35 10.08
N VAL A 66 18.43 23.21 10.02
CA VAL A 66 17.92 21.93 10.54
C VAL A 66 17.87 21.94 12.06
N ALA A 67 18.93 22.43 12.72
CA ALA A 67 18.99 22.51 14.17
C ALA A 67 17.91 23.46 14.72
N PHE A 68 17.72 24.61 14.07
CA PHE A 68 16.65 25.56 14.37
C PHE A 68 15.26 24.92 14.21
N LEU A 69 14.96 24.33 13.05
CA LEU A 69 13.67 23.69 12.80
C LEU A 69 13.42 22.50 13.74
N GLN A 70 14.45 21.75 14.14
CA GLN A 70 14.35 20.71 15.16
C GLN A 70 13.94 21.26 16.52
N HIS A 71 14.35 22.48 16.86
CA HIS A 71 14.05 23.09 18.15
C HIS A 71 12.64 23.70 18.19
N VAL A 72 12.16 24.29 17.09
CA VAL A 72 10.91 25.04 17.07
C VAL A 72 9.71 24.27 16.52
N LEU A 73 9.92 23.12 15.87
CA LEU A 73 8.83 22.25 15.39
C LEU A 73 8.74 20.98 16.25
N SER A 74 7.54 20.43 16.39
CA SER A 74 7.33 19.17 17.10
C SER A 74 7.74 17.92 16.32
N SER A 75 7.86 18.00 14.99
CA SER A 75 8.22 16.88 14.11
C SER A 75 9.74 16.68 14.02
N ASN A 76 10.18 15.50 13.58
CA ASN A 76 11.61 15.25 13.34
C ASN A 76 12.01 15.72 11.94
N VAL A 77 12.72 16.83 11.85
CA VAL A 77 13.21 17.41 10.58
C VAL A 77 14.27 16.54 9.93
N LEU A 78 15.04 15.77 10.71
CA LEU A 78 16.04 14.83 10.18
C LEU A 78 15.42 13.67 9.41
N ALA A 79 14.14 13.36 9.67
CA ALA A 79 13.40 12.31 8.99
C ALA A 79 12.87 12.72 7.61
N LEU A 80 12.96 14.00 7.26
CA LEU A 80 12.39 14.55 6.03
C LEU A 80 13.45 14.53 4.92
N ASP A 81 13.41 13.55 4.02
CA ASP A 81 14.29 13.50 2.85
C ASP A 81 13.89 14.53 1.78
N LEU A 82 14.77 14.75 0.79
CA LEU A 82 14.46 15.60 -0.37
C LEU A 82 13.19 15.06 -1.07
N ASP A 83 12.42 15.97 -1.66
CA ASP A 83 11.17 15.67 -2.34
C ASP A 83 10.07 15.08 -1.43
N GLN A 84 10.15 15.37 -0.13
CA GLN A 84 9.11 15.03 0.85
C GLN A 84 8.63 16.25 1.64
N ALA A 85 7.39 16.16 2.11
CA ALA A 85 6.82 17.07 3.09
C ALA A 85 6.38 16.35 4.37
N GLN A 86 6.20 17.12 5.44
CA GLN A 86 5.60 16.64 6.66
C GLN A 86 4.70 17.69 7.30
N TYR A 87 3.62 17.20 7.90
CA TYR A 87 2.78 17.99 8.79
C TYR A 87 3.48 18.14 10.15
N CYS A 88 3.50 19.35 10.70
CA CYS A 88 4.20 19.68 11.92
C CYS A 88 3.39 20.67 12.76
N ILE A 89 3.65 20.72 14.06
CA ILE A 89 3.09 21.71 14.98
C ILE A 89 4.19 22.68 15.36
N ILE A 90 3.86 23.97 15.46
CA ILE A 90 4.65 24.99 16.16
C ILE A 90 4.12 25.01 17.60
N PRO A 91 4.78 24.34 18.56
CA PRO A 91 4.22 24.13 19.88
C PRO A 91 4.43 25.34 20.79
N THR A 92 3.54 25.51 21.77
CA THR A 92 3.81 26.35 22.93
C THR A 92 4.59 25.57 23.99
N GLU A 93 5.20 26.26 24.95
CA GLU A 93 5.91 25.61 26.07
C GLU A 93 4.99 24.76 26.95
N SER A 94 3.70 25.11 27.02
CA SER A 94 2.64 24.38 27.73
C SER A 94 2.07 23.18 26.96
N GLY A 95 2.54 22.92 25.74
CA GLY A 95 2.11 21.78 24.92
C GLY A 95 0.80 22.00 24.15
N GLY A 96 0.35 23.25 23.99
CA GLY A 96 -0.62 23.61 22.97
C GLY A 96 0.07 24.01 21.65
N ALA A 97 -0.71 24.61 20.75
CA ALA A 97 -0.24 25.00 19.42
C ALA A 97 -0.25 26.53 19.24
N VAL A 98 0.90 27.08 18.84
CA VAL A 98 0.98 28.42 18.25
C VAL A 98 0.27 28.40 16.90
N ASP A 99 0.60 27.39 16.09
CA ASP A 99 -0.04 27.08 14.81
C ASP A 99 0.25 25.62 14.41
N ASP A 100 -0.51 25.10 13.46
CA ASP A 100 -0.13 23.92 12.67
C ASP A 100 0.43 24.34 11.30
N ALA A 101 1.37 23.55 10.76
CA ALA A 101 2.10 23.92 9.55
C ALA A 101 2.51 22.70 8.72
N TYR A 102 2.90 22.95 7.47
CA TYR A 102 3.60 21.98 6.63
C TYR A 102 5.02 22.42 6.36
N LEU A 103 5.97 21.49 6.54
CA LEU A 103 7.36 21.66 6.17
C LEU A 103 7.65 20.89 4.88
N TYR A 104 8.08 21.59 3.83
CA TYR A 104 8.40 21.03 2.52
C TYR A 104 9.91 21.09 2.26
N ARG A 105 10.48 20.00 1.73
CA ARG A 105 11.89 19.91 1.34
C ARG A 105 12.04 19.76 -0.18
N PHE A 106 11.69 20.82 -0.91
CA PHE A 106 11.93 20.94 -2.37
C PHE A 106 13.40 21.19 -2.74
N PHE A 107 14.22 21.60 -1.77
CA PHE A 107 15.58 22.07 -1.99
C PHE A 107 16.55 21.38 -1.02
N GLU A 108 17.81 21.22 -1.43
CA GLU A 108 18.85 20.61 -0.58
C GLU A 108 19.30 21.57 0.55
N ASP A 109 19.37 22.86 0.24
CA ASP A 109 19.98 23.92 1.06
C ASP A 109 18.97 24.72 1.90
N ARG A 110 17.67 24.47 1.74
CA ARG A 110 16.61 25.23 2.43
C ARG A 110 15.28 24.48 2.55
N PHE A 111 14.43 24.96 3.45
CA PHE A 111 13.09 24.43 3.68
C PHE A 111 12.03 25.49 3.44
N LEU A 112 10.85 25.07 2.97
CA LEU A 112 9.67 25.93 2.91
C LEU A 112 8.71 25.51 4.02
N LEU A 113 8.48 26.40 4.99
CA LEU A 113 7.47 26.24 6.04
C LEU A 113 6.23 27.03 5.64
N VAL A 114 5.10 26.34 5.49
CA VAL A 114 3.80 26.95 5.17
C VAL A 114 2.93 26.96 6.41
N VAL A 115 2.53 28.15 6.84
CA VAL A 115 1.75 28.42 8.05
C VAL A 115 0.39 29.01 7.71
N ASN A 116 -0.55 28.97 8.66
CA ASN A 116 -1.90 29.48 8.43
C ASN A 116 -1.90 31.01 8.24
N ALA A 117 -2.83 31.48 7.40
CA ALA A 117 -2.85 32.86 6.94
C ALA A 117 -3.01 33.90 8.06
N ALA A 118 -3.92 33.65 9.01
CA ALA A 118 -4.19 34.56 10.12
C ALA A 118 -3.03 34.62 11.14
N ASN A 119 -2.10 33.66 11.09
CA ASN A 119 -1.06 33.47 12.09
C ASN A 119 0.32 33.90 11.60
N THR A 120 0.52 34.24 10.31
CA THR A 120 1.86 34.43 9.74
C THR A 120 2.74 35.40 10.54
N GLU A 121 2.24 36.58 10.91
CA GLU A 121 3.01 37.52 11.76
C GLU A 121 3.27 36.98 13.17
N LYS A 122 2.29 36.30 13.76
CA LYS A 122 2.39 35.68 15.10
C LYS A 122 3.41 34.54 15.10
N ASP A 123 3.43 33.73 14.05
CA ASP A 123 4.38 32.62 13.89
C ASP A 123 5.78 33.15 13.69
N LEU A 124 5.95 34.18 12.84
CA LEU A 124 7.23 34.86 12.67
C LEU A 124 7.74 35.46 13.99
N GLU A 125 6.87 36.11 14.76
CA GLU A 125 7.24 36.66 16.07
C GLU A 125 7.68 35.54 17.04
N HIS A 126 6.93 34.42 17.09
CA HIS A 126 7.27 33.28 17.92
C HIS A 126 8.62 32.65 17.52
N LEU A 127 8.79 32.36 16.23
CA LEU A 127 10.00 31.75 15.67
C LEU A 127 11.23 32.66 15.85
N SER A 128 11.06 33.98 15.71
CA SER A 128 12.15 34.95 15.84
C SER A 128 12.75 35.01 17.25
N ARG A 129 12.01 34.59 18.28
CA ARG A 129 12.51 34.52 19.67
C ARG A 129 13.65 33.53 19.83
N TYR A 130 13.66 32.49 19.01
CA TYR A 130 14.68 31.42 19.05
C TYR A 130 15.75 31.62 17.98
N LEU A 131 15.51 32.45 16.96
CA LEU A 131 16.39 32.59 15.80
C LEU A 131 17.80 33.10 16.17
N GLY A 132 17.94 33.90 17.23
CA GLY A 132 19.22 34.50 17.63
C GLY A 132 20.29 33.49 18.06
N ASP A 133 19.92 32.25 18.38
CA ASP A 133 20.84 31.19 18.81
C ASP A 133 21.35 30.33 17.64
N TYR A 134 20.94 30.62 16.40
CA TYR A 134 21.25 29.82 15.21
C TYR A 134 21.73 30.69 14.05
N ASP A 135 22.73 30.21 13.30
CA ASP A 135 23.10 30.81 12.01
C ASP A 135 22.12 30.36 10.91
N CYS A 136 20.93 30.94 10.94
CA CYS A 136 19.90 30.76 9.92
C CYS A 136 19.01 32.00 9.79
N THR A 137 18.27 32.07 8.68
CA THR A 137 17.36 33.18 8.37
C THR A 137 15.99 32.66 7.96
N ILE A 138 14.96 33.46 8.22
CA ILE A 138 13.59 33.19 7.79
C ILE A 138 13.17 34.33 6.86
N THR A 139 12.86 34.00 5.61
CA THR A 139 12.38 34.97 4.61
C THR A 139 10.93 34.68 4.28
N ASN A 140 10.06 35.67 4.46
CA ASN A 140 8.66 35.56 4.06
C ASN A 140 8.54 35.79 2.54
N VAL A 141 8.25 34.74 1.79
CA VAL A 141 8.12 34.73 0.32
C VAL A 141 6.66 34.61 -0.15
N THR A 142 5.71 34.92 0.74
CA THR A 142 4.25 34.83 0.47
C THR A 142 3.84 35.65 -0.75
N THR A 143 4.44 36.82 -0.97
CA THR A 143 4.08 37.66 -2.13
C THR A 143 4.72 37.23 -3.44
N ASP A 144 5.76 36.39 -3.38
CA ASP A 144 6.60 36.04 -4.53
C ASP A 144 6.07 34.82 -5.30
N TYR A 145 5.30 33.99 -4.60
CA TYR A 145 4.66 32.82 -5.14
C TYR A 145 3.13 32.94 -5.00
N VAL A 146 2.40 32.21 -5.81
CA VAL A 146 1.01 31.83 -5.53
C VAL A 146 0.99 30.41 -4.98
N ALA A 147 -0.09 30.05 -4.27
CA ALA A 147 -0.33 28.69 -3.82
C ALA A 147 -1.78 28.32 -4.15
N VAL A 148 -1.95 27.25 -4.91
CA VAL A 148 -3.26 26.78 -5.37
C VAL A 148 -3.43 25.32 -5.00
N ALA A 149 -4.48 24.99 -4.24
CA ALA A 149 -4.83 23.61 -4.00
C ALA A 149 -5.71 23.11 -5.16
N VAL A 150 -5.24 22.10 -5.87
CA VAL A 150 -5.89 21.42 -6.99
C VAL A 150 -6.40 20.08 -6.47
N GLN A 151 -7.70 19.97 -6.23
CA GLN A 151 -8.26 18.89 -5.41
C GLN A 151 -9.41 18.18 -6.14
N GLY A 152 -9.38 16.85 -6.18
CA GLY A 152 -10.45 16.02 -6.75
C GLY A 152 -9.91 14.91 -7.67
N PRO A 153 -10.77 13.93 -8.03
CA PRO A 153 -10.38 12.74 -8.81
C PRO A 153 -9.76 13.05 -10.18
N LYS A 154 -9.99 14.24 -10.75
CA LYS A 154 -9.42 14.66 -12.04
C LYS A 154 -8.17 15.54 -11.94
N SER A 155 -7.72 15.85 -10.72
CA SER A 155 -6.55 16.72 -10.49
C SER A 155 -5.27 16.19 -11.13
N ARG A 156 -4.98 14.89 -10.99
CA ARG A 156 -3.79 14.23 -11.57
C ARG A 156 -3.79 14.33 -13.10
N GLU A 157 -4.91 14.00 -13.74
CA GLU A 157 -5.05 14.02 -15.21
C GLU A 157 -4.76 15.42 -15.79
N MET A 158 -5.33 16.46 -15.17
CA MET A 158 -5.14 17.85 -15.61
C MET A 158 -3.69 18.30 -15.43
N LEU A 159 -3.06 17.98 -14.30
CA LEU A 159 -1.66 18.34 -14.06
C LEU A 159 -0.69 17.56 -14.97
N LEU A 160 -0.96 16.28 -15.26
CA LEU A 160 -0.19 15.50 -16.24
C LEU A 160 -0.24 16.12 -17.64
N THR A 161 -1.38 16.69 -18.01
CA THR A 161 -1.50 17.41 -19.29
C THR A 161 -0.53 18.59 -19.34
N LEU A 162 -0.38 19.33 -18.23
CA LEU A 162 0.51 20.49 -18.15
C LEU A 162 2.00 20.13 -18.07
N THR A 163 2.34 18.96 -17.52
CA THR A 163 3.72 18.45 -17.48
C THR A 163 4.15 17.78 -18.80
N GLY A 164 3.25 17.66 -19.78
CA GLY A 164 3.52 16.93 -21.02
C GLY A 164 3.58 15.41 -20.83
N GLY A 165 2.89 14.89 -19.81
CA GLY A 165 2.84 13.47 -19.47
C GLY A 165 3.89 13.00 -18.47
N ALA A 166 4.79 13.87 -18.01
CA ALA A 166 5.75 13.52 -16.96
C ALA A 166 5.04 13.32 -15.61
N GLU A 167 5.40 12.26 -14.90
CA GLU A 167 4.85 11.93 -13.57
C GLU A 167 5.05 13.09 -12.58
N ILE A 168 3.98 13.48 -11.89
CA ILE A 168 3.93 14.70 -11.08
C ILE A 168 4.74 14.53 -9.78
N THR A 169 4.47 13.46 -9.05
CA THR A 169 5.12 13.05 -7.80
C THR A 169 5.01 11.55 -7.70
N GLU A 170 5.75 10.91 -6.79
CA GLU A 170 5.39 9.55 -6.36
C GLU A 170 3.92 9.50 -5.89
N PRO A 171 3.19 8.39 -6.10
CA PRO A 171 1.76 8.27 -5.77
C PRO A 171 1.51 8.05 -4.27
N VAL A 172 2.29 8.70 -3.41
CA VAL A 172 2.20 8.62 -1.95
C VAL A 172 1.98 10.00 -1.35
N LYS A 173 1.22 10.07 -0.26
CA LYS A 173 0.94 11.32 0.44
C LYS A 173 2.25 12.01 0.86
N ASN A 174 2.28 13.34 0.72
CA ASN A 174 3.42 14.20 1.01
C ASN A 174 4.64 14.03 0.07
N ALA A 175 4.51 13.31 -1.04
CA ALA A 175 5.52 13.36 -2.10
C ALA A 175 5.53 14.75 -2.76
N LEU A 176 6.72 15.19 -3.16
CA LEU A 176 6.95 16.45 -3.86
C LEU A 176 7.51 16.19 -5.26
N GLY A 177 7.34 17.18 -6.12
CA GLY A 177 7.90 17.20 -7.46
C GLY A 177 8.14 18.62 -7.93
N THR A 178 9.20 18.81 -8.72
CA THR A 178 9.51 20.09 -9.36
C THR A 178 9.45 19.91 -10.86
N HIS A 179 8.55 20.64 -11.53
CA HIS A 179 8.23 20.42 -12.94
C HIS A 179 8.11 21.74 -13.71
N LEU A 180 8.20 21.63 -15.03
CA LEU A 180 7.80 22.70 -15.94
C LEU A 180 6.36 22.43 -16.41
N LEU A 181 5.45 23.33 -16.06
CA LEU A 181 4.07 23.35 -16.56
C LEU A 181 4.01 24.25 -17.79
N GLU A 182 3.97 23.65 -18.98
CA GLU A 182 4.05 24.36 -20.27
C GLU A 182 5.19 25.42 -20.27
N GLY A 183 6.37 25.05 -19.77
CA GLY A 183 7.56 25.90 -19.69
C GLY A 183 7.70 26.79 -18.45
N ARG A 184 6.75 26.75 -17.50
CA ARG A 184 6.80 27.52 -16.24
C ARG A 184 7.13 26.64 -15.06
N GLN A 185 8.11 27.03 -14.24
CA GLN A 185 8.51 26.24 -13.08
C GLN A 185 7.41 26.22 -12.01
N ALA A 186 7.05 25.02 -11.57
CA ALA A 186 6.12 24.78 -10.48
C ALA A 186 6.71 23.79 -9.48
N TYR A 187 6.45 24.04 -8.20
CA TYR A 187 6.69 23.10 -7.12
C TYR A 187 5.35 22.49 -6.74
N ILE A 188 5.25 21.16 -6.76
CA ILE A 188 3.99 20.44 -6.62
C ILE A 188 4.12 19.50 -5.42
N ALA A 189 3.12 19.51 -4.55
CA ALA A 189 3.04 18.61 -3.42
C ALA A 189 1.77 17.78 -3.46
N LYS A 190 1.85 16.45 -3.26
CA LYS A 190 0.68 15.57 -3.07
C LYS A 190 0.15 15.73 -1.64
N THR A 191 -0.34 16.92 -1.36
CA THR A 191 -0.93 17.39 -0.10
C THR A 191 -2.31 17.99 -0.37
N GLY A 192 -3.10 18.17 0.70
CA GLY A 192 -4.42 18.73 0.57
C GLY A 192 -5.20 18.75 1.87
N TYR A 193 -6.16 19.66 1.94
CA TYR A 193 -6.99 19.90 3.12
C TYR A 193 -8.48 19.56 2.86
N THR A 194 -8.75 18.71 1.86
CA THR A 194 -10.11 18.34 1.43
C THR A 194 -10.46 16.87 1.72
N GLY A 195 -9.47 16.06 2.09
CA GLY A 195 -9.59 14.62 2.18
C GLY A 195 -9.68 13.90 0.83
N GLU A 196 -9.45 14.57 -0.30
CA GLU A 196 -9.36 13.87 -1.59
C GLU A 196 -8.13 12.94 -1.64
N PRO A 197 -8.25 11.70 -2.16
CA PRO A 197 -7.09 10.83 -2.39
C PRO A 197 -6.19 11.37 -3.51
N LEU A 198 -6.78 12.05 -4.49
CA LEU A 198 -6.10 12.75 -5.57
C LEU A 198 -6.22 14.27 -5.33
N GLY A 199 -5.15 14.85 -4.80
CA GLY A 199 -5.07 16.28 -4.53
C GLY A 199 -3.63 16.73 -4.45
N TYR A 200 -3.40 17.95 -4.94
CA TYR A 200 -2.10 18.57 -4.98
C TYR A 200 -2.17 20.03 -4.51
N GLU A 201 -1.04 20.54 -4.01
CA GLU A 201 -0.79 21.96 -3.82
C GLU A 201 0.31 22.39 -4.77
N VAL A 202 0.01 23.40 -5.59
CA VAL A 202 0.90 23.88 -6.64
C VAL A 202 1.37 25.28 -6.29
N TYR A 203 2.69 25.46 -6.25
CA TYR A 203 3.36 26.71 -6.00
C TYR A 203 4.06 27.20 -7.27
N LEU A 204 3.69 28.38 -7.76
CA LEU A 204 4.29 29.03 -8.92
C LEU A 204 4.72 30.45 -8.56
N LYS A 205 5.62 31.04 -9.35
CA LYS A 205 5.88 32.49 -9.25
C LYS A 205 4.58 33.26 -9.45
N SER A 206 4.40 34.34 -8.69
CA SER A 206 3.14 35.09 -8.70
C SER A 206 2.76 35.63 -10.09
N ALA A 207 3.75 35.93 -10.93
CA ALA A 207 3.52 36.34 -12.32
C ALA A 207 2.82 35.27 -13.18
N ASP A 208 2.98 33.99 -12.84
CA ASP A 208 2.40 32.85 -13.57
C ASP A 208 1.06 32.39 -13.00
N GLY A 209 0.63 32.92 -11.85
CA GLY A 209 -0.56 32.44 -11.15
C GLY A 209 -1.85 32.56 -11.97
N VAL A 210 -2.13 33.75 -12.50
CA VAL A 210 -3.36 33.98 -13.31
C VAL A 210 -3.39 33.08 -14.55
N TRP A 211 -2.23 32.85 -15.18
CA TRP A 211 -2.12 31.89 -16.27
C TRP A 211 -2.50 30.48 -15.79
N PHE A 212 -1.89 29.99 -14.71
CA PHE A 212 -2.12 28.64 -14.20
C PHE A 212 -3.60 28.43 -13.85
N TRP A 213 -4.20 29.39 -13.15
CA TRP A 213 -5.62 29.34 -12.79
C TRP A 213 -6.51 29.22 -14.02
N ASN A 214 -6.34 30.10 -15.01
CA ASN A 214 -7.14 30.07 -16.23
C ASN A 214 -6.90 28.80 -17.04
N ARG A 215 -5.65 28.33 -17.12
CA ARG A 215 -5.31 27.11 -17.84
C ARG A 215 -5.98 25.88 -17.22
N MET A 216 -6.02 25.79 -15.90
CA MET A 216 -6.76 24.72 -15.21
C MET A 216 -8.27 24.81 -15.46
N LEU A 217 -8.85 26.02 -15.53
CA LEU A 217 -10.26 26.19 -15.92
C LEU A 217 -10.54 25.72 -17.36
N GLU A 218 -9.63 25.99 -18.30
CA GLU A 218 -9.72 25.49 -19.69
C GLU A 218 -9.68 23.96 -19.76
N LEU A 219 -8.89 23.32 -18.89
CA LEU A 219 -8.85 21.87 -18.74
C LEU A 219 -10.08 21.30 -18.01
N GLY A 220 -10.97 22.16 -17.54
CA GLY A 220 -12.26 21.80 -16.97
C GLY A 220 -12.33 21.93 -15.45
N ALA A 221 -11.28 22.37 -14.74
CA ALA A 221 -11.38 22.63 -13.31
C ALA A 221 -12.37 23.77 -12.99
N ARG A 222 -12.83 23.87 -11.75
CA ARG A 222 -13.68 25.00 -11.29
C ARG A 222 -13.15 25.62 -10.02
N PRO A 223 -13.38 26.93 -9.81
CA PRO A 223 -12.97 27.56 -8.58
C PRO A 223 -13.90 27.16 -7.43
N ALA A 224 -13.35 27.01 -6.23
CA ALA A 224 -14.11 26.71 -5.01
C ALA A 224 -13.69 27.64 -3.86
N GLY A 225 -14.66 28.05 -3.06
CA GLY A 225 -14.49 29.01 -1.98
C GLY A 225 -14.22 28.37 -0.62
N LEU A 226 -13.98 29.22 0.38
CA LEU A 226 -13.70 28.81 1.76
C LEU A 226 -14.84 27.99 2.38
N GLY A 227 -16.09 28.23 1.99
CA GLY A 227 -17.23 27.49 2.53
C GLY A 227 -17.22 26.02 2.10
N ALA A 228 -16.88 25.74 0.84
CA ALA A 228 -16.70 24.36 0.37
C ALA A 228 -15.49 23.70 1.04
N ARG A 229 -14.36 24.43 1.16
CA ARG A 229 -13.17 23.95 1.88
C ARG A 229 -13.51 23.54 3.32
N ASP A 230 -14.30 24.34 4.04
CA ASP A 230 -14.73 24.02 5.42
C ASP A 230 -15.61 22.76 5.48
N THR A 231 -16.53 22.56 4.53
CA THR A 231 -17.33 21.33 4.49
C THR A 231 -16.49 20.09 4.16
N LEU A 232 -15.52 20.21 3.24
CA LEU A 232 -14.64 19.10 2.83
C LEU A 232 -13.69 18.68 3.96
N ARG A 233 -13.06 19.64 4.64
CA ARG A 233 -12.15 19.35 5.78
C ARG A 233 -12.91 18.76 6.96
N LEU A 234 -14.14 19.22 7.22
CA LEU A 234 -15.01 18.67 8.25
C LEU A 234 -15.36 17.21 7.97
N GLU A 235 -15.70 16.92 6.72
CA GLU A 235 -15.95 15.56 6.27
C GLU A 235 -14.71 14.68 6.43
N ALA A 236 -13.52 15.19 6.10
CA ALA A 236 -12.26 14.50 6.27
C ALA A 236 -11.80 14.38 7.74
N GLY A 237 -12.49 15.03 8.68
CA GLY A 237 -12.10 15.08 10.08
C GLY A 237 -10.81 15.86 10.34
N LEU A 238 -10.45 16.81 9.46
CA LEU A 238 -9.24 17.60 9.58
C LEU A 238 -9.44 18.80 10.53
N PRO A 239 -8.51 19.01 11.49
CA PRO A 239 -8.58 20.09 12.47
C PRO A 239 -8.28 21.44 11.82
N LEU A 240 -8.91 22.51 12.30
CA LEU A 240 -8.60 23.89 11.91
C LEU A 240 -8.11 24.69 13.13
N TYR A 241 -7.01 25.44 12.96
CA TYR A 241 -6.55 26.36 13.99
C TYR A 241 -7.63 27.39 14.35
N GLY A 242 -7.82 27.65 15.64
CA GLY A 242 -8.89 28.48 16.18
C GLY A 242 -10.20 27.72 16.43
N HIS A 243 -10.28 26.44 16.06
CA HIS A 243 -11.45 25.58 16.29
C HIS A 243 -11.07 24.31 17.06
N GLU A 244 -10.24 23.46 16.47
CA GLU A 244 -9.78 22.19 17.07
C GLU A 244 -8.39 22.31 17.70
N MET A 245 -7.69 23.42 17.46
CA MET A 245 -6.40 23.78 18.03
C MET A 245 -6.40 25.26 18.44
N GLY A 246 -5.54 25.64 19.38
CA GLY A 246 -5.52 26.98 19.96
C GLY A 246 -6.27 27.02 21.28
N LEU A 247 -7.21 27.95 21.43
CA LEU A 247 -7.99 28.12 22.67
C LEU A 247 -9.38 27.47 22.54
N ASP A 248 -9.85 26.85 23.61
CA ASP A 248 -11.20 26.32 23.72
C ASP A 248 -12.22 27.45 24.03
N PRO A 249 -13.54 27.17 24.01
CA PRO A 249 -14.57 28.17 24.30
C PRO A 249 -14.49 28.82 25.69
N THR A 250 -13.73 28.24 26.62
CA THR A 250 -13.50 28.80 27.96
C THR A 250 -12.24 29.66 28.04
N GLY A 251 -11.46 29.70 26.95
CA GLY A 251 -10.19 30.41 26.83
C GLY A 251 -8.98 29.61 27.32
N GLU A 252 -9.15 28.32 27.61
CA GLU A 252 -8.04 27.42 27.97
C GLU A 252 -7.38 26.87 26.71
N GLU A 253 -6.07 26.61 26.77
CA GLU A 253 -5.34 26.06 25.64
C GLU A 253 -5.72 24.59 25.40
N ILE A 254 -6.02 24.25 24.14
CA ILE A 254 -6.30 22.87 23.73
C ILE A 254 -4.96 22.11 23.65
N PRO A 255 -4.79 21.00 24.39
CA PRO A 255 -3.61 20.15 24.29
C PRO A 255 -3.41 19.62 22.87
N VAL A 256 -2.19 19.63 22.33
CA VAL A 256 -1.92 19.15 20.96
C VAL A 256 -2.39 17.70 20.76
N PHE A 257 -2.17 16.82 21.73
CA PHE A 257 -2.64 15.42 21.67
C PHE A 257 -4.16 15.24 21.81
N ALA A 258 -4.93 16.32 21.98
CA ALA A 258 -6.38 16.28 21.81
C ALA A 258 -6.75 15.92 20.36
N VAL A 259 -5.89 16.25 19.39
CA VAL A 259 -6.12 16.00 17.97
C VAL A 259 -5.38 14.74 17.51
N SER A 260 -6.04 13.92 16.71
CA SER A 260 -5.50 12.63 16.22
C SER A 260 -4.20 12.79 15.41
N LEU A 261 -4.05 13.88 14.65
CA LEU A 261 -2.88 14.16 13.83
C LEU A 261 -1.58 14.35 14.65
N ALA A 262 -1.68 14.71 15.94
CA ALA A 262 -0.51 14.87 16.81
C ALA A 262 0.37 13.61 16.88
N ARG A 263 -0.22 12.42 16.75
CA ARG A 263 0.50 11.14 16.72
C ARG A 263 1.56 11.05 15.62
N PHE A 264 1.35 11.77 14.52
CA PHE A 264 2.27 11.81 13.39
C PHE A 264 3.11 13.08 13.36
N ALA A 265 2.60 14.17 13.96
CA ALA A 265 3.24 15.49 13.95
C ALA A 265 4.28 15.69 15.08
N VAL A 266 4.24 14.86 16.12
CA VAL A 266 5.12 14.96 17.30
C VAL A 266 6.08 13.77 17.35
N SER A 267 7.37 14.05 17.37
CA SER A 267 8.44 13.05 17.50
C SER A 267 9.10 13.15 18.88
N PHE A 268 9.30 12.01 19.54
CA PHE A 268 10.03 11.94 20.81
C PHE A 268 11.40 11.29 20.67
N SER A 269 11.79 10.89 19.46
CA SER A 269 13.10 10.34 19.11
C SER A 269 14.23 11.06 19.84
N GLU A 270 15.16 10.27 20.40
CA GLU A 270 16.40 10.81 20.96
C GLU A 270 17.21 11.58 19.91
N ARG A 271 17.14 11.16 18.63
CA ARG A 271 17.82 11.83 17.51
C ARG A 271 17.26 13.22 17.24
N LYS A 272 16.01 13.48 17.64
CA LYS A 272 15.42 14.81 17.51
C LYS A 272 15.99 15.82 18.51
N GLY A 273 16.34 15.36 19.71
CA GLY A 273 16.83 16.24 20.77
C GLY A 273 15.73 17.07 21.43
N SER A 274 16.12 18.13 22.15
CA SER A 274 15.20 19.01 22.88
C SER A 274 14.54 20.03 21.96
N PHE A 275 13.25 20.31 22.18
CA PHE A 275 12.45 21.25 21.41
C PHE A 275 11.41 21.93 22.31
N VAL A 276 10.85 23.04 21.85
CA VAL A 276 9.85 23.83 22.58
C VAL A 276 8.66 22.95 22.97
N GLY A 277 8.25 22.97 24.24
CA GLY A 277 7.09 22.21 24.72
C GLY A 277 7.27 20.69 24.82
N ARG A 278 8.47 20.13 24.60
CA ARG A 278 8.73 18.67 24.59
C ARG A 278 8.20 17.95 25.83
N GLU A 279 8.45 18.48 27.03
CA GLU A 279 8.04 17.84 28.29
C GLU A 279 6.52 17.84 28.49
N ALA A 280 5.85 18.96 28.14
CA ALA A 280 4.40 19.05 28.20
C ALA A 280 3.75 18.09 27.20
N LEU A 281 4.24 18.05 25.96
CA LEU A 281 3.78 17.11 24.95
C LEU A 281 4.03 15.64 25.34
N ARG A 282 5.15 15.34 26.00
CA ARG A 282 5.43 13.99 26.53
C ARG A 282 4.41 13.57 27.57
N THR A 283 4.08 14.47 28.50
CA THR A 283 3.04 14.24 29.52
C THR A 283 1.69 13.95 28.87
N GLN A 284 1.32 14.71 27.84
CA GLN A 284 0.09 14.48 27.08
C GLN A 284 0.10 13.15 26.33
N TYR A 285 1.23 12.76 25.72
CA TYR A 285 1.39 11.50 25.00
C TYR A 285 1.23 10.29 25.93
N GLU A 286 1.84 10.31 27.11
CA GLU A 286 1.69 9.25 28.12
C GLU A 286 0.23 9.13 28.59
N ALA A 287 -0.48 10.26 28.75
CA ALA A 287 -1.91 10.25 29.05
C ALA A 287 -2.72 9.65 27.88
N PHE A 288 -2.41 10.05 26.64
CA PHE A 288 -3.03 9.49 25.43
C PHE A 288 -2.85 7.97 25.37
N GLN A 289 -1.65 7.44 25.64
CA GLN A 289 -1.40 5.99 25.66
C GLN A 289 -2.24 5.27 26.71
N ARG A 290 -2.40 5.83 27.92
CA ARG A 290 -3.29 5.28 28.95
C ARG A 290 -4.75 5.26 28.50
N ILE A 291 -5.23 6.37 27.95
CA ILE A 291 -6.61 6.53 27.45
C ILE A 291 -6.89 5.52 26.33
N MET A 292 -5.96 5.28 25.40
CA MET A 292 -6.09 4.27 24.35
C MET A 292 -6.15 2.84 24.90
N ASN A 293 -5.51 2.59 26.04
CA ASN A 293 -5.64 1.33 26.79
C ASN A 293 -6.89 1.28 27.70
N ARG A 294 -7.82 2.24 27.54
CA ARG A 294 -9.04 2.39 28.35
C ARG A 294 -8.78 2.58 29.85
N ASP A 295 -7.62 3.12 30.22
CA ASP A 295 -7.32 3.54 31.57
C ASP A 295 -7.67 5.03 31.75
N PHE A 296 -8.82 5.29 32.39
CA PHE A 296 -9.36 6.63 32.62
C PHE A 296 -9.18 7.14 34.06
N ARG A 297 -8.31 6.52 34.86
CA ARG A 297 -8.11 6.88 36.27
C ARG A 297 -7.54 8.29 36.46
N ASP A 298 -6.73 8.74 35.51
CA ASP A 298 -6.16 10.09 35.48
C ASP A 298 -6.26 10.67 34.06
N LEU A 299 -7.09 11.71 33.93
CA LEU A 299 -7.31 12.46 32.70
C LEU A 299 -6.78 13.89 32.79
N SER A 300 -6.06 14.25 33.85
CA SER A 300 -5.68 15.66 34.12
C SER A 300 -4.83 16.28 33.00
N ALA A 301 -3.89 15.52 32.44
CA ALA A 301 -3.02 15.97 31.36
C ALA A 301 -3.67 15.96 29.96
N LEU A 302 -4.78 15.23 29.78
CA LEU A 302 -5.53 15.18 28.53
C LEU A 302 -7.01 14.96 28.83
N PRO A 303 -7.73 15.98 29.34
CA PRO A 303 -9.08 15.82 29.88
C PRO A 303 -10.12 15.59 28.78
N LYS A 304 -9.87 16.11 27.59
CA LYS A 304 -10.74 16.02 26.43
C LYS A 304 -9.92 15.75 25.16
N ARG A 305 -10.57 15.24 24.12
CA ARG A 305 -10.03 15.00 22.78
C ARG A 305 -11.03 15.40 21.70
N ILE A 306 -10.55 15.61 20.48
CA ILE A 306 -11.38 15.89 19.31
C ILE A 306 -11.90 14.58 18.74
N PHE A 307 -13.22 14.51 18.54
CA PHE A 307 -13.92 13.39 17.95
C PHE A 307 -14.78 13.85 16.77
N PRO A 308 -14.92 13.03 15.71
CA PRO A 308 -16.02 13.19 14.79
C PRO A 308 -17.37 12.97 15.51
N ILE A 309 -18.39 13.71 15.12
CA ILE A 309 -19.75 13.62 15.67
C ILE A 309 -20.78 13.77 14.55
N THR A 310 -21.86 13.00 14.61
CA THR A 310 -22.98 13.08 13.65
C THR A 310 -24.30 13.22 14.39
N LEU A 311 -25.19 14.12 13.96
CA LEU A 311 -26.55 14.18 14.51
C LEU A 311 -27.38 13.02 13.97
N LEU A 312 -28.17 12.40 14.85
CA LEU A 312 -29.16 11.36 14.50
C LEU A 312 -30.55 11.97 14.29
N ASP A 313 -30.85 13.03 15.03
CA ASP A 313 -32.10 13.77 14.89
C ASP A 313 -31.95 14.94 13.90
N ARG A 314 -33.08 15.46 13.39
CA ARG A 314 -33.06 16.59 12.43
C ARG A 314 -32.57 17.88 13.11
N GLY A 315 -31.46 18.41 12.65
CA GLY A 315 -30.89 19.67 13.13
C GLY A 315 -29.57 20.01 12.46
N VAL A 316 -28.95 21.11 12.89
CA VAL A 316 -27.62 21.51 12.43
C VAL A 316 -26.80 21.97 13.64
N MET A 317 -25.68 21.29 13.87
CA MET A 317 -24.72 21.66 14.90
C MET A 317 -23.82 22.82 14.44
N ARG A 318 -23.35 23.66 15.37
CA ARG A 318 -22.46 24.79 15.16
C ARG A 318 -21.45 24.87 16.30
N ALA A 319 -20.31 25.52 16.04
CA ALA A 319 -19.30 25.78 17.05
C ALA A 319 -19.88 26.42 18.32
N GLY A 320 -19.39 25.99 19.48
CA GLY A 320 -19.81 26.48 20.80
C GLY A 320 -21.05 25.80 21.40
N MET A 321 -21.75 24.94 20.65
CA MET A 321 -22.86 24.15 21.20
C MET A 321 -22.34 23.10 22.20
N SER A 322 -22.96 23.03 23.37
CA SER A 322 -22.59 22.09 24.43
C SER A 322 -23.03 20.65 24.12
N VAL A 323 -22.21 19.67 24.50
CA VAL A 323 -22.47 18.23 24.31
C VAL A 323 -22.59 17.53 25.66
N TYR A 324 -23.57 16.64 25.79
CA TYR A 324 -23.97 16.00 27.04
C TYR A 324 -24.02 14.47 26.92
N ARG A 325 -23.73 13.80 28.05
CA ARG A 325 -24.02 12.38 28.28
C ARG A 325 -24.93 12.30 29.51
N GLY A 326 -26.23 12.11 29.28
CA GLY A 326 -27.24 12.35 30.32
C GLY A 326 -27.19 13.81 30.79
N GLU A 327 -27.18 14.03 32.10
CA GLU A 327 -27.13 15.39 32.66
C GLU A 327 -25.72 16.03 32.65
N LYS A 328 -24.67 15.24 32.41
CA LYS A 328 -23.28 15.71 32.45
C LYS A 328 -22.89 16.36 31.12
N GLN A 329 -22.50 17.64 31.16
CA GLN A 329 -21.81 18.25 30.03
C GLN A 329 -20.42 17.62 29.89
N ILE A 330 -20.13 17.04 28.73
CA ILE A 330 -18.87 16.35 28.44
C ILE A 330 -17.98 17.11 27.45
N GLY A 331 -18.48 18.17 26.81
CA GLY A 331 -17.70 18.93 25.85
C GLY A 331 -18.50 19.92 25.03
N TRP A 332 -17.94 20.29 23.88
CA TRP A 332 -18.51 21.27 22.95
C TRP A 332 -18.26 20.86 21.50
N ILE A 333 -19.16 21.27 20.61
CA ILE A 333 -18.92 21.27 19.17
C ILE A 333 -17.87 22.33 18.85
N THR A 334 -16.79 21.93 18.17
CA THR A 334 -15.73 22.86 17.72
C THR A 334 -16.00 23.33 16.29
N SER A 335 -16.50 22.43 15.45
CA SER A 335 -16.91 22.71 14.08
C SER A 335 -18.10 21.84 13.69
N GLY A 336 -19.04 22.38 12.90
CA GLY A 336 -20.24 21.60 12.55
C GLY A 336 -21.11 22.25 11.49
N THR A 337 -21.58 21.45 10.54
CA THR A 337 -22.50 21.91 9.49
C THR A 337 -23.23 20.78 8.75
N MET A 338 -24.06 21.17 7.78
CA MET A 338 -24.64 20.25 6.80
C MET A 338 -23.63 20.03 5.67
N VAL A 339 -23.14 18.81 5.53
CA VAL A 339 -22.19 18.42 4.49
C VAL A 339 -22.94 17.63 3.41
N PRO A 340 -22.83 18.03 2.12
CA PRO A 340 -23.45 17.31 1.01
C PRO A 340 -22.64 16.06 0.65
N TYR A 341 -23.27 15.09 0.00
CA TYR A 341 -22.60 13.87 -0.49
C TYR A 341 -23.37 13.30 -1.68
N TYR A 342 -22.71 12.51 -2.54
CA TYR A 342 -23.39 11.73 -3.58
C TYR A 342 -23.91 10.41 -3.02
N CYS A 343 -25.11 9.99 -3.46
CA CYS A 343 -25.64 8.68 -3.14
C CYS A 343 -24.85 7.58 -3.87
N HIS A 344 -24.90 6.37 -3.32
CA HIS A 344 -24.23 5.19 -3.87
C HIS A 344 -25.20 4.00 -3.93
N GLU A 345 -24.98 3.11 -4.88
CA GLU A 345 -25.66 1.81 -5.00
C GLU A 345 -24.64 0.68 -5.19
N GLY A 346 -25.03 -0.55 -4.86
CA GLY A 346 -24.14 -1.73 -4.93
C GLY A 346 -23.21 -1.91 -3.73
N GLU A 347 -22.48 -3.01 -3.70
CA GLU A 347 -21.60 -3.41 -2.59
C GLU A 347 -20.17 -3.67 -3.08
N GLY A 348 -19.18 -3.44 -2.20
CA GLY A 348 -17.77 -3.71 -2.50
C GLY A 348 -17.25 -2.94 -3.73
N LEU A 349 -16.63 -3.66 -4.67
CA LEU A 349 -16.09 -3.06 -5.90
C LEU A 349 -17.18 -2.70 -6.92
N GLN A 350 -18.39 -3.25 -6.77
CA GLN A 350 -19.54 -2.93 -7.63
C GLN A 350 -20.24 -1.64 -7.21
N THR A 351 -19.73 -0.92 -6.20
CA THR A 351 -20.38 0.31 -5.72
C THR A 351 -20.23 1.48 -6.69
N VAL A 352 -21.35 1.94 -7.24
CA VAL A 352 -21.45 3.06 -8.20
C VAL A 352 -21.83 4.36 -7.50
N ILE A 353 -21.32 5.49 -7.99
CA ILE A 353 -21.71 6.85 -7.54
C ILE A 353 -22.84 7.36 -8.42
N LEU A 354 -23.95 7.77 -7.79
CA LEU A 354 -25.13 8.29 -8.47
C LEU A 354 -25.09 9.82 -8.60
N GLU A 355 -25.87 10.37 -9.52
CA GLU A 355 -26.08 11.83 -9.63
C GLU A 355 -26.91 12.39 -8.45
N GLU A 356 -27.72 11.56 -7.82
CA GLU A 356 -28.50 11.94 -6.64
C GLU A 356 -27.56 12.35 -5.48
N SER A 357 -27.91 13.43 -4.78
CA SER A 357 -27.14 13.92 -3.65
C SER A 357 -27.97 14.09 -2.39
N GLY A 358 -27.35 13.81 -1.24
CA GLY A 358 -27.91 13.98 0.09
C GLY A 358 -27.17 15.06 0.89
N LYS A 359 -27.65 15.32 2.11
CA LYS A 359 -26.95 16.14 3.11
C LYS A 359 -27.05 15.50 4.48
N ARG A 360 -25.97 15.60 5.25
CA ARG A 360 -25.88 15.07 6.62
C ARG A 360 -25.33 16.11 7.57
N ALA A 361 -25.79 16.10 8.82
CA ALA A 361 -25.32 17.00 9.86
C ALA A 361 -24.14 16.34 10.60
N ILE A 362 -22.92 16.78 10.27
CA ILE A 362 -21.69 16.25 10.86
C ILE A 362 -20.82 17.38 11.40
N GLY A 363 -19.85 17.01 12.23
CA GLY A 363 -18.90 17.95 12.80
C GLY A 363 -17.76 17.27 13.54
N LEU A 364 -16.99 18.12 14.21
CA LEU A 364 -15.95 17.78 15.17
C LEU A 364 -16.34 18.33 16.54
N ALA A 365 -16.02 17.60 17.59
CA ALA A 365 -16.34 17.97 18.96
C ALA A 365 -15.17 17.70 19.91
N TYR A 366 -14.92 18.63 20.82
CA TYR A 366 -13.94 18.49 21.89
C TYR A 366 -14.64 17.92 23.13
N LEU A 367 -14.51 16.60 23.32
CA LEU A 367 -15.26 15.81 24.29
C LEU A 367 -14.35 15.17 25.32
N ALA A 368 -14.89 14.85 26.50
CA ALA A 368 -14.21 14.11 27.56
C ALA A 368 -13.47 12.87 27.01
N SER A 369 -12.23 12.66 27.46
CA SER A 369 -11.34 11.64 26.91
C SER A 369 -11.81 10.20 27.09
N ASP A 370 -12.75 9.97 28.02
CA ASP A 370 -13.45 8.71 28.28
C ASP A 370 -14.63 8.45 27.30
N THR A 371 -14.77 9.27 26.26
CA THR A 371 -15.72 9.05 25.16
C THR A 371 -15.20 7.98 24.20
N LEU A 372 -16.09 7.06 23.84
CA LEU A 372 -15.80 5.93 22.97
C LEU A 372 -16.52 6.05 21.63
N GLU A 373 -16.01 5.31 20.64
CA GLU A 373 -16.71 5.08 19.38
C GLU A 373 -18.08 4.43 19.64
N ASP A 374 -19.07 4.83 18.84
CA ASP A 374 -20.50 4.48 18.97
C ASP A 374 -21.22 5.00 20.23
N ASP A 375 -20.59 5.82 21.06
CA ASP A 375 -21.31 6.47 22.15
C ASP A 375 -22.44 7.35 21.60
N ILE A 376 -23.61 7.26 22.25
CA ILE A 376 -24.73 8.17 22.01
C ILE A 376 -24.63 9.34 22.99
N VAL A 377 -24.67 10.54 22.44
CA VAL A 377 -24.56 11.82 23.18
C VAL A 377 -25.69 12.76 22.75
N GLU A 378 -25.84 13.88 23.44
CA GLU A 378 -26.85 14.89 23.13
C GLU A 378 -26.22 16.26 22.91
N VAL A 379 -26.56 16.93 21.81
CA VAL A 379 -26.10 18.28 21.48
C VAL A 379 -27.18 19.30 21.83
N ASP A 380 -26.80 20.36 22.55
CA ASP A 380 -27.69 21.49 22.82
C ASP A 380 -27.82 22.41 21.60
N ILE A 381 -28.96 22.33 20.93
CA ILE A 381 -29.27 23.20 19.80
C ILE A 381 -30.36 24.17 20.22
N ARG A 382 -29.93 25.34 20.71
CA ARG A 382 -30.80 26.45 21.13
C ARG A 382 -31.82 26.02 22.21
N GLY A 383 -31.36 25.27 23.21
CA GLY A 383 -32.17 24.80 24.33
C GLY A 383 -32.89 23.46 24.09
N ARG A 384 -32.66 22.81 22.94
CA ARG A 384 -33.18 21.46 22.64
C ARG A 384 -32.02 20.47 22.59
N ARG A 385 -32.12 19.40 23.38
CA ARG A 385 -31.21 18.24 23.33
C ARG A 385 -31.55 17.37 22.13
N LEU A 386 -30.66 17.29 21.15
CA LEU A 386 -30.79 16.40 20.00
C LEU A 386 -29.74 15.28 20.09
N ARG A 387 -30.13 14.05 19.76
CA ARG A 387 -29.23 12.90 19.80
C ARG A 387 -28.18 12.98 18.70
N ALA A 388 -26.98 12.56 19.05
CA ALA A 388 -25.83 12.42 18.18
C ALA A 388 -25.08 11.12 18.50
N ALA A 389 -24.26 10.67 17.57
CA ALA A 389 -23.35 9.55 17.76
C ALA A 389 -21.90 9.98 17.51
N ILE A 390 -20.97 9.24 18.10
CA ILE A 390 -19.53 9.35 17.87
C ILE A 390 -19.10 8.27 16.86
N PRO A 391 -19.12 8.55 15.54
CA PRO A 391 -18.64 7.60 14.55
C PRO A 391 -17.11 7.45 14.65
N PRO A 392 -16.50 6.42 14.06
CA PRO A 392 -15.05 6.35 13.92
C PRO A 392 -14.52 7.38 12.90
N TYR A 393 -15.28 7.66 11.84
CA TYR A 393 -14.94 8.59 10.75
C TYR A 393 -16.19 9.00 9.97
N HIS A 394 -16.14 10.13 9.27
CA HIS A 394 -17.22 10.59 8.37
C HIS A 394 -16.99 10.20 6.90
N MET A 395 -15.75 9.92 6.50
CA MET A 395 -15.38 9.49 5.14
C MET A 395 -14.12 8.61 5.15
N GLN A 396 -13.87 7.93 4.03
CA GLN A 396 -12.66 7.15 3.78
C GLN A 396 -12.12 7.38 2.36
N VAL A 397 -10.82 7.16 2.19
CA VAL A 397 -10.06 7.39 0.95
C VAL A 397 -9.32 6.15 0.45
N THR A 398 -9.66 4.99 1.01
CA THR A 398 -9.02 3.70 0.71
C THR A 398 -9.41 3.13 -0.67
N THR A 399 -10.31 3.81 -1.38
CA THR A 399 -10.80 3.45 -2.72
C THR A 399 -10.65 4.60 -3.72
N PRO A 400 -9.41 5.04 -4.02
CA PRO A 400 -9.15 6.02 -5.08
C PRO A 400 -9.79 5.60 -6.42
N PRO A 401 -10.19 6.56 -7.28
CA PRO A 401 -9.90 8.00 -7.19
C PRO A 401 -10.85 8.80 -6.29
N TYR A 402 -11.89 8.18 -5.73
CA TYR A 402 -12.96 8.92 -5.07
C TYR A 402 -12.81 8.91 -3.54
N ALA A 403 -13.01 10.07 -2.94
CA ALA A 403 -13.37 10.17 -1.54
C ALA A 403 -14.77 9.56 -1.31
N ARG A 404 -14.90 8.61 -0.37
CA ARG A 404 -16.16 7.93 -0.07
C ARG A 404 -16.78 8.45 1.23
N PRO A 405 -17.98 9.06 1.21
CA PRO A 405 -18.71 9.42 2.42
C PRO A 405 -19.17 8.14 3.15
N ILE A 406 -18.99 8.11 4.47
CA ILE A 406 -19.43 7.00 5.33
C ILE A 406 -20.63 7.48 6.14
N LEU A 407 -21.83 7.04 5.75
CA LEU A 407 -23.05 7.35 6.49
C LEU A 407 -23.11 6.48 7.75
N TYR A 408 -23.27 7.11 8.92
CA TYR A 408 -23.37 6.37 10.16
C TYR A 408 -24.66 5.54 10.20
N GLN A 409 -24.51 4.22 10.30
CA GLN A 409 -25.63 3.27 10.38
C GLN A 409 -25.77 2.61 11.76
N GLY A 410 -24.94 3.00 12.75
CA GLY A 410 -24.84 2.32 14.04
C GLY A 410 -24.00 1.04 13.97
N LYS A 411 -24.01 0.25 15.04
CA LYS A 411 -23.32 -1.04 15.07
C LYS A 411 -23.99 -2.00 14.09
N GLU A 412 -23.18 -2.57 13.20
CA GLU A 412 -23.60 -3.58 12.24
C GLU A 412 -24.20 -4.78 13.00
N THR A 413 -25.50 -4.98 12.88
CA THR A 413 -26.14 -6.22 13.31
C THR A 413 -25.72 -7.30 12.33
N VAL A 414 -24.73 -8.11 12.72
CA VAL A 414 -24.39 -9.34 12.01
C VAL A 414 -25.67 -10.14 11.86
N GLN A 415 -26.18 -10.25 10.63
CA GLN A 415 -27.35 -11.08 10.38
C GLN A 415 -26.96 -12.52 10.75
N PRO A 416 -27.69 -13.16 11.68
CA PRO A 416 -27.44 -14.57 11.94
C PRO A 416 -27.65 -15.34 10.64
N LEU A 417 -26.69 -16.21 10.31
CA LEU A 417 -26.86 -17.15 9.21
C LEU A 417 -28.18 -17.91 9.42
N PRO A 418 -28.97 -18.16 8.36
CA PRO A 418 -30.21 -18.92 8.49
C PRO A 418 -29.97 -20.25 9.22
N GLU A 419 -30.72 -20.52 10.30
CA GLU A 419 -30.71 -21.84 10.92
C GLU A 419 -31.28 -22.85 9.93
N THR A 420 -30.44 -23.74 9.41
CA THR A 420 -30.84 -24.79 8.47
C THR A 420 -30.24 -26.12 8.89
N THR A 421 -31.12 -27.12 9.01
CA THR A 421 -30.88 -28.43 9.63
C THR A 421 -30.67 -29.57 8.64
N ASP A 422 -30.80 -29.35 7.33
CA ASP A 422 -30.62 -30.38 6.29
C ASP A 422 -29.14 -30.48 5.85
N TYR A 423 -28.33 -31.13 6.67
CA TYR A 423 -26.91 -31.36 6.37
C TYR A 423 -26.65 -32.26 5.17
N PRO A 424 -27.41 -33.35 4.92
CA PRO A 424 -27.24 -34.16 3.71
C PRO A 424 -27.37 -33.37 2.41
N ALA A 425 -28.39 -32.51 2.28
CA ALA A 425 -28.56 -31.68 1.10
C ALA A 425 -27.38 -30.71 0.89
N LYS A 426 -26.91 -30.07 1.97
CA LYS A 426 -25.74 -29.18 1.93
C LYS A 426 -24.46 -29.89 1.54
N ALA A 427 -24.24 -31.10 2.05
CA ALA A 427 -23.07 -31.90 1.71
C ALA A 427 -23.08 -32.28 0.22
N LEU A 428 -24.24 -32.67 -0.31
CA LEU A 428 -24.41 -32.96 -1.73
C LEU A 428 -24.21 -31.70 -2.60
N GLU A 429 -24.75 -30.56 -2.18
CA GLU A 429 -24.57 -29.28 -2.84
C GLU A 429 -23.08 -28.89 -2.89
N LEU A 430 -22.35 -29.04 -1.78
CA LEU A 430 -20.92 -28.78 -1.72
C LEU A 430 -20.14 -29.62 -2.75
N ILE A 431 -20.40 -30.93 -2.80
CA ILE A 431 -19.74 -31.84 -3.76
C ILE A 431 -20.09 -31.46 -5.20
N THR A 432 -21.35 -31.13 -5.45
CA THR A 432 -21.84 -30.72 -6.78
C THR A 432 -21.16 -29.44 -7.24
N ARG A 433 -21.18 -28.38 -6.42
CA ARG A 433 -20.56 -27.09 -6.73
C ARG A 433 -19.04 -27.19 -6.86
N ALA A 434 -18.38 -28.02 -6.04
CA ALA A 434 -16.96 -28.29 -6.18
C ALA A 434 -16.63 -28.97 -7.52
N THR A 435 -17.46 -29.92 -7.96
CA THR A 435 -17.33 -30.60 -9.25
C THR A 435 -17.53 -29.63 -10.42
N GLU A 436 -18.58 -28.81 -10.37
CA GLU A 436 -18.87 -27.80 -11.39
C GLU A 436 -17.73 -26.78 -11.53
N ASN A 437 -17.18 -26.31 -10.41
CA ASN A 437 -16.04 -25.39 -10.39
C ASN A 437 -14.79 -26.06 -10.99
N HIS A 438 -14.50 -27.32 -10.62
CA HIS A 438 -13.38 -28.06 -11.18
C HIS A 438 -13.51 -28.22 -12.71
N GLN A 439 -14.70 -28.63 -13.19
CA GLN A 439 -14.95 -28.77 -14.63
C GLN A 439 -14.87 -27.42 -15.36
N TRP A 440 -15.38 -26.35 -14.77
CA TRP A 440 -15.26 -25.01 -15.34
C TRP A 440 -13.79 -24.59 -15.48
N ARG A 441 -13.02 -24.65 -14.39
CA ARG A 441 -11.59 -24.32 -14.38
C ARG A 441 -10.78 -25.16 -15.38
N GLN A 442 -11.02 -26.46 -15.45
CA GLN A 442 -10.19 -27.38 -16.23
C GLN A 442 -10.60 -27.51 -17.71
N ARG A 443 -11.84 -27.15 -18.09
CA ARG A 443 -12.35 -27.44 -19.44
C ARG A 443 -13.00 -26.27 -20.18
N ARG A 444 -13.47 -25.24 -19.46
CA ARG A 444 -14.25 -24.14 -20.05
C ARG A 444 -13.61 -22.77 -19.89
N CYS A 445 -12.71 -22.63 -18.93
CA CYS A 445 -12.06 -21.37 -18.60
C CYS A 445 -10.64 -21.29 -19.17
N VAL A 446 -10.27 -20.13 -19.70
CA VAL A 446 -8.88 -19.75 -19.99
C VAL A 446 -8.33 -19.00 -18.79
N ASN A 447 -7.46 -19.66 -18.03
CA ASN A 447 -6.85 -19.07 -16.85
C ASN A 447 -5.53 -18.38 -17.21
N LEU A 448 -5.51 -17.06 -17.02
CA LEU A 448 -4.34 -16.23 -17.19
C LEU A 448 -3.89 -15.59 -15.87
N ILE A 449 -4.36 -16.05 -14.71
CA ILE A 449 -3.86 -15.53 -13.43
C ILE A 449 -2.39 -15.97 -13.27
N PRO A 450 -1.41 -15.05 -13.21
CA PRO A 450 0.02 -15.36 -13.30
C PRO A 450 0.60 -16.08 -12.06
N SER A 451 -0.18 -16.15 -10.98
CA SER A 451 0.17 -16.89 -9.76
C SER A 451 -0.49 -18.26 -9.68
N GLU A 452 -1.24 -18.66 -10.71
CA GLU A 452 -1.95 -19.94 -10.72
C GLU A 452 -1.34 -20.89 -11.75
N ASN A 453 -1.46 -22.18 -11.45
CA ASN A 453 -1.14 -23.26 -12.36
C ASN A 453 -1.86 -24.51 -11.88
N SER A 454 -2.27 -25.34 -12.82
CA SER A 454 -2.98 -26.58 -12.53
C SER A 454 -1.96 -27.69 -12.29
N ALA A 455 -2.10 -28.45 -11.20
CA ALA A 455 -1.25 -29.60 -10.94
C ALA A 455 -1.64 -30.79 -11.82
N SER A 456 -0.70 -31.71 -12.12
CA SER A 456 -1.02 -32.94 -12.86
C SER A 456 -1.95 -33.87 -12.07
N ARG A 457 -2.65 -34.78 -12.77
CA ARG A 457 -3.52 -35.78 -12.13
C ARG A 457 -2.76 -36.60 -11.08
N ALA A 458 -1.51 -36.94 -11.35
CA ALA A 458 -0.64 -37.64 -10.42
C ALA A 458 -0.43 -36.83 -9.13
N VAL A 459 -0.04 -35.56 -9.27
CA VAL A 459 0.13 -34.65 -8.14
C VAL A 459 -1.16 -34.52 -7.33
N GLN A 460 -2.31 -34.37 -8.00
CA GLN A 460 -3.61 -34.24 -7.34
C GLN A 460 -3.98 -35.48 -6.52
N LEU A 461 -3.89 -36.68 -7.11
CA LEU A 461 -4.19 -37.94 -6.42
C LEU A 461 -3.25 -38.16 -5.24
N LEU A 462 -1.95 -37.93 -5.42
CA LEU A 462 -0.96 -38.07 -4.35
C LEU A 462 -1.21 -37.07 -3.21
N CYS A 463 -1.64 -35.84 -3.52
CA CYS A 463 -2.00 -34.85 -2.51
C CYS A 463 -3.19 -35.29 -1.63
N ALA A 464 -4.13 -36.03 -2.21
CA ALA A 464 -5.35 -36.50 -1.53
C ALA A 464 -5.22 -37.92 -0.95
N SER A 465 -4.12 -38.62 -1.23
CA SER A 465 -3.86 -39.97 -0.72
C SER A 465 -3.63 -40.01 0.81
N ASP A 466 -3.56 -41.22 1.38
CA ASP A 466 -3.50 -41.47 2.84
C ASP A 466 -2.54 -40.57 3.64
N PRO A 467 -1.31 -40.24 3.17
CA PRO A 467 -0.41 -39.30 3.85
C PRO A 467 -1.04 -37.95 4.25
N ALA A 468 -2.04 -37.47 3.51
CA ALA A 468 -2.76 -36.23 3.84
C ALA A 468 -3.40 -36.26 5.25
N PHE A 469 -3.65 -37.45 5.80
CA PHE A 469 -4.34 -37.68 7.06
C PHE A 469 -3.43 -38.27 8.15
N ARG A 470 -2.11 -38.26 7.94
CA ARG A 470 -1.11 -38.84 8.86
C ARG A 470 -0.20 -37.78 9.48
N TYR A 471 0.56 -38.22 10.48
CA TYR A 471 1.44 -37.37 11.28
C TYR A 471 2.86 -37.95 11.25
N ALA A 472 3.87 -37.11 11.01
CA ALA A 472 5.27 -37.53 10.88
C ALA A 472 6.24 -36.52 11.51
N GLU A 473 5.88 -35.98 12.67
CA GLU A 473 6.77 -35.10 13.43
C GLU A 473 8.00 -35.88 13.92
N HIS A 474 9.17 -35.26 13.79
CA HIS A 474 10.47 -35.85 14.05
C HIS A 474 11.47 -34.75 14.41
N LYS A 475 12.67 -35.14 14.83
CA LYS A 475 13.75 -34.21 15.13
C LYS A 475 15.10 -34.87 14.89
N LYS A 476 16.06 -34.10 14.38
CA LYS A 476 17.48 -34.49 14.35
C LYS A 476 18.04 -34.61 15.77
N ILE A 477 18.57 -35.78 16.11
CA ILE A 477 19.14 -36.04 17.43
C ILE A 477 20.66 -36.24 17.32
N LYS A 478 21.42 -35.26 17.83
CA LYS A 478 22.89 -35.26 17.84
C LYS A 478 23.51 -36.54 18.43
N SER A 479 22.92 -37.07 19.51
CA SER A 479 23.42 -38.31 20.15
C SER A 479 23.24 -39.56 19.28
N PHE A 480 22.46 -39.46 18.21
CA PHE A 480 22.29 -40.49 17.19
C PHE A 480 22.88 -40.05 15.85
N TYR A 481 23.99 -39.28 15.88
CA TYR A 481 24.71 -38.82 14.69
C TYR A 481 23.81 -38.01 13.74
N ASP A 482 22.98 -37.15 14.33
CA ASP A 482 22.01 -36.29 13.64
C ASP A 482 20.94 -37.04 12.85
N ALA A 483 20.69 -38.32 13.18
CA ALA A 483 19.57 -39.06 12.63
C ALA A 483 18.22 -38.41 12.98
N ASP A 484 17.31 -38.40 12.01
CA ASP A 484 15.92 -38.01 12.20
C ASP A 484 15.18 -39.07 13.01
N VAL A 485 14.76 -38.68 14.22
CA VAL A 485 13.98 -39.55 15.11
C VAL A 485 12.53 -39.11 15.07
N PHE A 486 11.69 -39.94 14.46
CA PHE A 486 10.24 -39.75 14.41
C PHE A 486 9.58 -40.05 15.75
N TYR A 487 8.66 -39.17 16.16
CA TYR A 487 7.86 -39.36 17.38
C TYR A 487 6.75 -40.40 17.20
N TYR A 488 6.42 -40.75 15.96
CA TYR A 488 5.32 -41.64 15.59
C TYR A 488 5.83 -42.83 14.76
N GLN A 489 5.13 -43.97 14.85
CA GLN A 489 5.37 -45.14 14.01
C GLN A 489 4.69 -45.00 12.64
N GLY A 490 5.08 -45.83 11.67
CA GLY A 490 4.49 -45.82 10.31
C GLY A 490 5.05 -44.75 9.37
N THR A 491 6.13 -44.06 9.76
CA THR A 491 6.68 -42.91 9.04
C THR A 491 7.75 -43.24 8.01
N LYS A 492 8.14 -44.52 7.85
CA LYS A 492 9.23 -44.93 6.94
C LYS A 492 9.03 -44.48 5.48
N PHE A 493 7.78 -44.52 5.01
CA PHE A 493 7.46 -44.05 3.67
C PHE A 493 7.66 -42.53 3.56
N ILE A 494 7.23 -41.78 4.57
CA ILE A 494 7.35 -40.32 4.61
C ILE A 494 8.80 -39.89 4.74
N ASP A 495 9.58 -40.52 5.60
CA ASP A 495 11.03 -40.33 5.69
C ASP A 495 11.71 -40.46 4.31
N ARG A 496 11.34 -41.51 3.56
CA ARG A 496 11.85 -41.69 2.20
C ARG A 496 11.39 -40.59 1.23
N VAL A 497 10.15 -40.14 1.33
CA VAL A 497 9.61 -39.03 0.52
C VAL A 497 10.35 -37.73 0.81
N GLU A 498 10.62 -37.42 2.07
CA GLU A 498 11.38 -36.22 2.48
C GLU A 498 12.78 -36.22 1.88
N GLN A 499 13.52 -37.33 2.01
CA GLN A 499 14.87 -37.47 1.46
C GLN A 499 14.90 -37.30 -0.06
N LEU A 500 13.99 -37.98 -0.78
CA LEU A 500 13.90 -37.89 -2.23
C LEU A 500 13.52 -36.47 -2.67
N LEU A 501 12.60 -35.82 -1.96
CA LEU A 501 12.17 -34.48 -2.29
C LEU A 501 13.31 -33.46 -2.12
N VAL A 502 14.07 -33.57 -1.03
CA VAL A 502 15.28 -32.75 -0.83
C VAL A 502 16.28 -32.95 -1.96
N GLU A 503 16.54 -34.19 -2.36
CA GLU A 503 17.43 -34.51 -3.49
C GLU A 503 16.96 -33.88 -4.79
N GLN A 504 15.68 -34.05 -5.15
CA GLN A 504 15.13 -33.53 -6.40
C GLN A 504 15.07 -32.01 -6.44
N MET A 505 14.75 -31.36 -5.31
CA MET A 505 14.72 -29.91 -5.22
C MET A 505 16.13 -29.30 -5.26
N ARG A 506 17.14 -29.95 -4.66
CA ARG A 506 18.56 -29.53 -4.81
C ARG A 506 18.98 -29.54 -6.27
N GLN A 507 18.66 -30.62 -6.99
CA GLN A 507 18.95 -30.74 -8.42
C GLN A 507 18.22 -29.67 -9.25
N TYR A 508 16.94 -29.42 -8.94
CA TYR A 508 16.13 -28.45 -9.67
C TYR A 508 16.64 -27.01 -9.48
N LEU A 509 16.93 -26.63 -8.22
CA LEU A 509 17.38 -25.28 -7.86
C LEU A 509 18.86 -25.02 -8.17
N GLY A 510 19.67 -26.08 -8.36
CA GLY A 510 21.12 -25.96 -8.44
C GLY A 510 21.73 -25.47 -7.12
N CYS A 511 21.16 -25.89 -5.98
CA CYS A 511 21.58 -25.44 -4.66
C CYS A 511 22.18 -26.57 -3.83
N ARG A 512 22.89 -26.21 -2.76
CA ARG A 512 23.51 -27.19 -1.88
C ARG A 512 22.54 -27.72 -0.84
N GLU A 513 21.73 -26.90 -0.21
CA GLU A 513 20.74 -27.37 0.77
C GLU A 513 19.37 -26.77 0.49
N VAL A 514 18.31 -27.50 0.85
CA VAL A 514 16.92 -27.08 0.64
C VAL A 514 15.99 -27.58 1.73
N GLU A 515 15.15 -26.69 2.24
CA GLU A 515 14.09 -26.97 3.21
C GLU A 515 12.74 -26.96 2.47
N THR A 516 11.97 -28.04 2.62
CA THR A 516 10.75 -28.33 1.84
C THR A 516 9.51 -28.52 2.72
N ARG A 517 9.66 -28.43 4.04
CA ARG A 517 8.59 -28.62 5.03
C ARG A 517 7.74 -27.36 5.25
N VAL A 518 8.15 -26.20 4.72
CA VAL A 518 7.32 -24.99 4.76
C VAL A 518 6.06 -25.13 3.89
N THR A 519 4.91 -24.73 4.42
CA THR A 519 3.59 -24.96 3.79
C THR A 519 3.13 -23.82 2.88
N SER A 520 3.87 -22.72 2.79
CA SER A 520 3.61 -21.62 1.84
C SER A 520 4.84 -20.76 1.60
N GLY A 521 4.87 -19.99 0.51
CA GLY A 521 5.96 -19.05 0.24
C GLY A 521 6.08 -17.92 1.27
N GLN A 522 4.96 -17.43 1.83
CA GLN A 522 5.01 -16.45 2.92
C GLN A 522 5.65 -17.05 4.18
N MET A 523 5.34 -18.32 4.49
CA MET A 523 5.99 -19.05 5.58
C MET A 523 7.48 -19.26 5.32
N SER A 524 7.91 -19.53 4.07
CA SER A 524 9.33 -19.56 3.71
C SER A 524 10.04 -18.28 4.13
N ASN A 525 9.48 -17.12 3.77
CA ASN A 525 10.08 -15.82 4.08
C ASN A 525 10.11 -15.56 5.59
N MET A 526 9.00 -15.86 6.30
CA MET A 526 8.92 -15.71 7.75
C MET A 526 9.95 -16.59 8.49
N ALA A 527 10.14 -17.83 8.05
CA ALA A 527 11.15 -18.73 8.60
C ALA A 527 12.57 -18.18 8.38
N VAL A 528 12.85 -17.63 7.19
CA VAL A 528 14.14 -16.97 6.89
C VAL A 528 14.35 -15.74 7.77
N PHE A 529 13.37 -14.83 7.89
CA PHE A 529 13.51 -13.64 8.73
C PHE A 529 13.71 -14.01 10.19
N SER A 530 12.96 -15.00 10.66
CA SER A 530 13.12 -15.53 12.01
C SER A 530 14.49 -16.16 12.23
N ALA A 531 15.03 -16.87 11.25
CA ALA A 531 16.36 -17.47 11.32
C ALA A 531 17.47 -16.41 11.28
N LEU A 532 17.35 -15.40 10.42
CA LEU A 532 18.29 -14.27 10.38
C LEU A 532 18.33 -13.51 11.70
N MET A 533 17.17 -13.26 12.31
CA MET A 533 17.08 -12.62 13.63
C MET A 533 17.70 -13.49 14.73
N ASP A 534 17.40 -14.80 14.78
CA ASP A 534 18.06 -15.70 15.76
C ASP A 534 19.57 -15.76 15.54
N TRP A 535 20.00 -15.89 14.28
CA TRP A 535 21.39 -15.94 13.87
C TRP A 535 22.15 -14.67 14.27
N LYS A 536 21.55 -13.49 14.09
CA LYS A 536 22.10 -12.21 14.56
C LYS A 536 22.37 -12.23 16.06
N ASN A 537 21.47 -12.83 16.85
CA ASN A 537 21.54 -12.89 18.30
C ASN A 537 22.22 -14.15 18.86
N ARG A 538 22.80 -15.00 18.00
CA ARG A 538 23.35 -16.32 18.39
C ARG A 538 24.43 -16.26 19.48
N LEU A 539 25.14 -15.14 19.59
CA LEU A 539 26.22 -14.93 20.57
C LEU A 539 25.76 -14.23 21.85
N ASP A 540 24.55 -13.65 21.87
CA ASP A 540 23.96 -13.02 23.04
C ASP A 540 22.45 -13.28 23.13
N ARG A 541 22.11 -14.42 23.75
CA ARG A 541 20.71 -14.82 24.00
C ARG A 541 20.21 -14.41 25.39
N LYS A 542 20.98 -13.63 26.15
CA LYS A 542 20.61 -13.22 27.53
C LYS A 542 19.88 -11.88 27.58
N HIS A 543 19.97 -11.08 26.52
CA HIS A 543 19.28 -9.81 26.38
C HIS A 543 18.12 -9.89 25.39
N THR A 544 17.32 -8.82 25.34
CA THR A 544 16.25 -8.68 24.34
C THR A 544 16.84 -8.82 22.94
N PRO A 545 16.32 -9.74 22.10
CA PRO A 545 16.85 -9.96 20.76
C PRO A 545 16.84 -8.68 19.93
N GLN A 546 17.97 -8.39 19.29
CA GLN A 546 18.07 -7.34 18.29
C GLN A 546 17.30 -7.74 17.04
N ARG A 547 16.43 -6.84 16.57
CA ARG A 547 15.78 -6.97 15.26
C ARG A 547 16.78 -6.75 14.13
N LEU A 548 16.43 -7.17 12.92
CA LEU A 548 17.19 -6.89 11.70
C LEU A 548 17.26 -5.37 11.49
N GLY A 549 18.42 -4.88 11.06
CA GLY A 549 18.64 -3.47 10.75
C GLY A 549 17.90 -3.05 9.47
N TYR A 550 18.54 -2.23 8.64
CA TYR A 550 17.91 -1.82 7.39
C TYR A 550 17.66 -3.02 6.47
N VAL A 551 16.49 -3.05 5.84
CA VAL A 551 16.12 -4.01 4.79
C VAL A 551 15.84 -3.27 3.50
N LEU A 552 16.47 -3.69 2.40
CA LEU A 552 16.20 -3.18 1.06
C LEU A 552 15.28 -4.15 0.31
N ASN A 553 14.13 -3.69 -0.20
CA ASN A 553 13.18 -4.54 -0.92
C ASN A 553 12.52 -3.81 -2.10
N ASN A 554 11.68 -4.50 -2.87
CA ASN A 554 10.81 -3.83 -3.85
C ASN A 554 9.58 -3.25 -3.15
N HIS A 555 9.20 -1.99 -3.44
CA HIS A 555 7.98 -1.41 -2.90
C HIS A 555 6.73 -2.12 -3.45
N ILE A 556 5.66 -2.26 -2.64
CA ILE A 556 4.46 -3.01 -3.01
C ILE A 556 3.81 -2.50 -4.32
N ILE A 557 3.74 -1.18 -4.50
CA ILE A 557 3.15 -0.57 -5.72
C ILE A 557 4.05 -0.75 -6.95
N LYS A 558 5.37 -0.86 -6.76
CA LYS A 558 6.35 -1.13 -7.84
C LYS A 558 6.54 -2.64 -8.07
N GLY A 559 5.51 -3.43 -7.74
CA GLY A 559 5.48 -4.86 -7.97
C GLY A 559 6.04 -5.74 -6.87
N GLY A 560 6.44 -5.19 -5.72
CA GLY A 560 6.92 -5.96 -4.56
C GLY A 560 5.90 -6.97 -4.05
N HIS A 561 6.35 -7.88 -3.18
CA HIS A 561 5.46 -8.85 -2.52
C HIS A 561 5.17 -8.45 -1.05
N LEU A 562 3.94 -8.71 -0.59
CA LEU A 562 3.46 -8.32 0.75
C LEU A 562 4.32 -8.87 1.89
N SER A 563 4.78 -10.13 1.78
CA SER A 563 5.57 -10.77 2.84
C SER A 563 6.90 -10.06 3.13
N ALA A 564 7.45 -9.32 2.16
CA ALA A 564 8.67 -8.54 2.34
C ALA A 564 8.41 -7.12 2.85
N GLN A 565 7.15 -6.70 3.04
CA GLN A 565 6.80 -5.35 3.50
C GLN A 565 6.61 -5.29 5.03
N PRO A 566 6.78 -4.11 5.66
CA PRO A 566 6.49 -3.91 7.08
C PRO A 566 5.03 -4.16 7.49
N MET A 567 4.11 -4.18 6.54
CA MET A 567 2.70 -4.52 6.75
C MET A 567 2.40 -6.02 6.56
N GLY A 568 3.41 -6.82 6.19
CA GLY A 568 3.34 -8.26 6.05
C GLY A 568 4.30 -9.00 6.99
N ALA A 569 4.81 -10.15 6.57
CA ALA A 569 5.59 -11.05 7.43
C ALA A 569 6.90 -10.46 7.98
N LEU A 570 7.43 -9.37 7.38
CA LEU A 570 8.65 -8.72 7.85
C LEU A 570 8.45 -7.90 9.14
N HIS A 571 7.21 -7.51 9.47
CA HIS A 571 6.87 -6.57 10.56
C HIS A 571 7.59 -6.87 11.89
N ASP A 572 7.57 -8.14 12.31
CA ASP A 572 8.07 -8.55 13.62
C ASP A 572 9.59 -8.71 13.68
N TYR A 573 10.27 -8.70 12.54
CA TYR A 573 11.70 -9.00 12.45
C TYR A 573 12.56 -7.79 12.15
N ILE A 574 11.97 -6.65 11.80
CA ILE A 574 12.70 -5.44 11.43
C ILE A 574 12.72 -4.38 12.54
N ALA A 575 13.84 -3.70 12.68
CA ALA A 575 14.03 -2.58 13.58
C ALA A 575 13.21 -1.36 13.14
N VAL A 576 12.97 -0.47 14.10
CA VAL A 576 12.49 0.88 13.84
C VAL A 576 13.71 1.77 13.67
N ASP A 577 13.75 2.54 12.59
CA ASP A 577 14.78 3.56 12.40
C ASP A 577 14.59 4.67 13.44
N PRO A 578 15.60 4.96 14.28
CA PRO A 578 15.48 5.98 15.31
C PRO A 578 15.32 7.40 14.76
N VAL A 579 15.63 7.66 13.48
CA VAL A 579 15.42 8.99 12.88
C VAL A 579 13.99 9.11 12.39
N THR A 580 13.56 8.24 11.48
CA THR A 580 12.22 8.33 10.88
C THR A 580 11.10 7.83 11.78
N GLU A 581 11.42 7.09 12.85
CA GLU A 581 10.47 6.40 13.75
C GLU A 581 9.54 5.44 12.97
N ARG A 582 10.00 4.99 11.79
CA ARG A 582 9.32 4.04 10.91
C ARG A 582 10.12 2.74 10.84
N PRO A 583 9.51 1.63 10.37
CA PRO A 583 10.26 0.41 10.07
C PRO A 583 11.46 0.73 9.17
N ALA A 584 12.63 0.16 9.47
CA ALA A 584 13.89 0.40 8.75
C ALA A 584 13.92 -0.25 7.36
N VAL A 585 12.90 -0.01 6.54
CA VAL A 585 12.81 -0.47 5.15
C VAL A 585 13.12 0.69 4.22
N VAL A 586 13.95 0.40 3.23
CA VAL A 586 14.16 1.24 2.06
C VAL A 586 13.82 0.42 0.82
N ASN A 587 13.39 1.09 -0.25
CA ASN A 587 12.97 0.40 -1.47
C ASN A 587 13.99 0.56 -2.59
N PHE A 588 14.03 -0.41 -3.50
CA PHE A 588 14.81 -0.28 -4.74
C PHE A 588 14.28 0.90 -5.56
N PRO A 589 15.15 1.83 -6.00
CA PRO A 589 14.80 2.77 -7.04
C PRO A 589 14.58 2.03 -8.37
N VAL A 590 13.72 2.59 -9.21
CA VAL A 590 13.38 2.06 -10.54
C VAL A 590 13.76 3.05 -11.64
N CYS A 591 14.03 2.56 -12.84
CA CYS A 591 14.38 3.41 -13.97
C CYS A 591 13.23 4.34 -14.33
N LYS A 592 13.50 5.62 -14.57
CA LYS A 592 12.48 6.64 -14.92
C LYS A 592 11.68 6.27 -16.18
N ASP A 593 12.35 5.73 -17.19
CA ASP A 593 11.72 5.34 -18.46
C ASP A 593 11.12 3.91 -18.42
N ASN A 594 11.34 3.16 -17.34
CA ASN A 594 10.82 1.81 -17.16
C ASN A 594 10.67 1.48 -15.67
N LEU A 595 9.49 1.79 -15.13
CA LEU A 595 9.15 1.61 -13.72
C LEU A 595 9.11 0.13 -13.26
N PHE A 596 9.24 -0.84 -14.18
CA PHE A 596 9.30 -2.27 -13.86
C PHE A 596 10.73 -2.78 -13.65
N LYS A 597 11.74 -1.96 -13.96
CA LYS A 597 13.16 -2.30 -13.90
C LYS A 597 13.87 -1.53 -12.79
N ILE A 598 14.68 -2.23 -12.00
CA ILE A 598 15.50 -1.61 -10.94
C ILE A 598 16.59 -0.73 -11.57
N ASP A 599 16.78 0.47 -11.01
CA ASP A 599 17.89 1.34 -11.36
C ASP A 599 19.13 0.95 -10.53
N VAL A 600 20.10 0.31 -11.16
CA VAL A 600 21.30 -0.21 -10.50
C VAL A 600 22.16 0.93 -9.92
N GLU A 601 22.30 2.05 -10.62
CA GLU A 601 23.18 3.14 -10.18
C GLU A 601 22.56 3.92 -9.02
N GLU A 602 21.27 4.19 -9.05
CA GLU A 602 20.58 4.78 -7.90
C GLU A 602 20.54 3.79 -6.71
N THR A 603 20.42 2.48 -6.98
CA THR A 603 20.46 1.46 -5.92
C THR A 603 21.80 1.48 -5.19
N LYS A 604 22.92 1.67 -5.89
CA LYS A 604 24.26 1.77 -5.26
C LYS A 604 24.32 2.92 -4.23
N LYS A 605 23.72 4.07 -4.53
CA LYS A 605 23.65 5.20 -3.59
C LYS A 605 22.82 4.87 -2.35
N VAL A 606 21.70 4.16 -2.52
CA VAL A 606 20.87 3.67 -1.40
C VAL A 606 21.66 2.67 -0.54
N LEU A 607 22.40 1.75 -1.16
CA LEU A 607 23.24 0.79 -0.44
C LEU A 607 24.36 1.46 0.36
N GLU A 608 25.01 2.49 -0.18
CA GLU A 608 26.01 3.28 0.54
C GLU A 608 25.41 4.04 1.73
N LYS A 609 24.26 4.69 1.53
CA LYS A 609 23.57 5.48 2.56
C LYS A 609 23.08 4.61 3.72
N TYR A 610 22.38 3.52 3.43
CA TYR A 610 21.64 2.75 4.44
C TYR A 610 22.32 1.47 4.90
N ARG A 611 23.27 0.92 4.11
CA ARG A 611 24.03 -0.31 4.41
C ARG A 611 23.14 -1.44 4.98
N PRO A 612 22.13 -1.92 4.23
CA PRO A 612 21.15 -2.88 4.74
C PRO A 612 21.78 -4.20 5.19
N GLU A 613 21.18 -4.85 6.18
CA GLU A 613 21.55 -6.19 6.64
C GLU A 613 20.94 -7.27 5.74
N LEU A 614 19.80 -6.99 5.13
CA LEU A 614 19.06 -7.90 4.26
C LEU A 614 18.59 -7.16 3.00
N ILE A 615 18.78 -7.80 1.85
CA ILE A 615 18.28 -7.35 0.55
C ILE A 615 17.33 -8.42 0.04
N VAL A 616 16.08 -8.05 -0.25
CA VAL A 616 15.04 -8.97 -0.73
C VAL A 616 14.65 -8.61 -2.16
N PHE A 617 15.15 -9.39 -3.11
CA PHE A 617 14.59 -9.43 -4.47
C PHE A 617 13.31 -10.25 -4.44
N GLY A 618 12.16 -9.61 -4.31
CA GLY A 618 10.87 -10.28 -4.28
C GLY A 618 9.79 -9.44 -4.94
N LYS A 619 9.35 -9.86 -6.13
CA LYS A 619 8.30 -9.20 -6.90
C LYS A 619 7.15 -10.15 -7.22
N SER A 620 5.93 -9.65 -7.10
CA SER A 620 4.71 -10.26 -7.63
C SER A 620 4.54 -9.93 -9.13
N MET A 621 5.01 -8.76 -9.55
CA MET A 621 4.97 -8.28 -10.93
C MET A 621 6.39 -8.29 -11.50
N VAL A 622 6.70 -9.29 -12.31
CA VAL A 622 8.07 -9.57 -12.78
C VAL A 622 8.09 -9.55 -14.30
N LEU A 623 8.60 -8.47 -14.89
CA LEU A 623 8.81 -8.38 -16.34
C LEU A 623 10.27 -8.52 -16.75
N HIS A 624 11.19 -8.26 -15.81
CA HIS A 624 12.63 -8.24 -16.03
C HIS A 624 13.34 -9.16 -15.07
N LYS A 625 14.56 -9.57 -15.43
CA LYS A 625 15.51 -10.16 -14.48
C LYS A 625 15.90 -9.14 -13.41
N GLU A 626 16.14 -9.61 -12.20
CA GLU A 626 16.64 -8.75 -11.11
C GLU A 626 18.18 -8.63 -11.19
N PRO A 627 18.79 -7.47 -10.85
CA PRO A 627 20.23 -7.23 -11.00
C PRO A 627 21.06 -7.84 -9.84
N VAL A 628 20.92 -9.14 -9.59
CA VAL A 628 21.51 -9.82 -8.43
C VAL A 628 23.05 -9.77 -8.48
N ALA A 629 23.63 -10.01 -9.66
CA ALA A 629 25.08 -10.05 -9.84
C ALA A 629 25.73 -8.67 -9.66
N GLU A 630 25.13 -7.64 -10.24
CA GLU A 630 25.61 -6.25 -10.16
C GLU A 630 25.56 -5.75 -8.71
N ILE A 631 24.48 -6.05 -7.99
CA ILE A 631 24.35 -5.69 -6.58
C ILE A 631 25.32 -6.50 -5.72
N ARG A 632 25.47 -7.81 -5.93
CA ARG A 632 26.47 -8.63 -5.22
C ARG A 632 27.88 -8.08 -5.42
N GLN A 633 28.26 -7.74 -6.64
CA GLN A 633 29.57 -7.18 -6.94
C GLN A 633 29.82 -5.91 -6.12
N PHE A 634 28.87 -4.98 -6.14
CA PHE A 634 28.98 -3.72 -5.40
C PHE A 634 29.11 -3.93 -3.88
N LEU A 635 28.31 -4.83 -3.30
CA LEU A 635 28.39 -5.15 -1.86
C LEU A 635 29.77 -5.68 -1.46
N THR A 636 30.36 -6.54 -2.31
CA THR A 636 31.71 -7.06 -2.10
C THR A 636 32.75 -5.94 -2.17
N GLU A 637 32.68 -5.08 -3.19
CA GLU A 637 33.60 -3.95 -3.37
C GLU A 637 33.53 -2.96 -2.19
N GLN A 638 32.32 -2.66 -1.71
CA GLN A 638 32.08 -1.73 -0.59
C GLN A 638 32.13 -2.38 0.80
N LYS A 639 32.42 -3.69 0.86
CA LYS A 639 32.46 -4.51 2.09
C LYS A 639 31.20 -4.31 2.94
N ILE A 640 30.03 -4.34 2.30
CA ILE A 640 28.73 -4.27 2.97
C ILE A 640 28.29 -5.71 3.28
N PRO A 641 28.17 -6.11 4.56
CA PRO A 641 27.84 -7.49 4.95
C PRO A 641 26.34 -7.77 4.86
N ALA A 642 25.74 -7.57 3.68
CA ALA A 642 24.32 -7.81 3.45
C ALA A 642 24.04 -9.25 3.00
N THR A 643 22.97 -9.84 3.53
CA THR A 643 22.42 -11.10 3.01
C THR A 643 21.51 -10.79 1.83
N ILE A 644 21.76 -11.43 0.68
CA ILE A 644 20.86 -11.35 -0.48
C ILE A 644 19.90 -12.54 -0.44
N MET A 645 18.61 -12.23 -0.32
CA MET A 645 17.52 -13.18 -0.43
C MET A 645 16.74 -12.91 -1.72
N TYR A 646 16.54 -13.94 -2.54
CA TYR A 646 15.68 -13.87 -3.70
C TYR A 646 14.41 -14.70 -3.46
N ASP A 647 13.29 -14.01 -3.25
CA ASP A 647 11.96 -14.62 -3.32
C ASP A 647 11.54 -14.80 -4.78
N MET A 648 11.73 -16.01 -5.29
CA MET A 648 11.40 -16.41 -6.65
C MET A 648 9.96 -16.92 -6.77
N ALA A 649 9.03 -16.64 -5.84
CA ALA A 649 7.73 -17.31 -5.82
C ALA A 649 6.99 -17.36 -7.17
N HIS A 650 6.98 -16.25 -7.92
CA HIS A 650 6.35 -16.20 -9.25
C HIS A 650 7.16 -16.85 -10.37
N VAL A 651 8.49 -16.93 -10.24
CA VAL A 651 9.43 -17.31 -11.30
C VAL A 651 10.24 -18.57 -10.96
N LEU A 652 9.92 -19.27 -9.87
CA LEU A 652 10.61 -20.48 -9.43
C LEU A 652 10.60 -21.58 -10.50
N GLY A 653 9.50 -21.68 -11.26
CA GLY A 653 9.39 -22.62 -12.38
C GLY A 653 10.31 -22.29 -13.56
N LEU A 654 10.87 -21.08 -13.59
CA LEU A 654 11.73 -20.56 -14.65
C LEU A 654 13.20 -20.47 -14.24
N ILE A 655 13.55 -20.89 -13.01
CA ILE A 655 14.94 -20.87 -12.54
C ILE A 655 15.84 -21.67 -13.49
N GLY A 656 16.98 -21.09 -13.87
CA GLY A 656 17.93 -21.69 -14.82
C GLY A 656 18.24 -20.82 -16.03
N GLU A 657 18.68 -21.46 -17.12
CA GLU A 657 19.23 -20.83 -18.33
C GLU A 657 18.27 -19.86 -19.04
N TYR A 658 16.96 -20.11 -18.96
CA TYR A 658 15.96 -19.36 -19.73
C TYR A 658 15.50 -18.06 -19.06
N PHE A 659 15.73 -17.91 -17.75
CA PHE A 659 15.38 -16.71 -17.02
C PHE A 659 16.52 -16.26 -16.10
N GLN A 660 16.68 -16.85 -14.91
CA GLN A 660 17.60 -16.32 -13.92
C GLN A 660 18.24 -17.41 -13.06
N LYS A 661 19.52 -17.23 -12.71
CA LYS A 661 20.33 -18.17 -11.94
C LYS A 661 20.80 -17.53 -10.63
N PRO A 662 19.92 -17.44 -9.63
CA PRO A 662 20.14 -16.62 -8.44
C PRO A 662 21.43 -16.96 -7.69
N PHE A 663 21.77 -18.24 -7.54
CA PHE A 663 22.98 -18.65 -6.80
C PHE A 663 24.27 -18.36 -7.57
N GLU A 664 24.29 -18.55 -8.89
CA GLU A 664 25.44 -18.18 -9.74
C GLU A 664 25.66 -16.66 -9.75
N GLU A 665 24.57 -15.89 -9.69
CA GLU A 665 24.57 -14.42 -9.61
C GLU A 665 24.88 -13.90 -8.19
N GLY A 666 24.90 -14.78 -7.18
CA GLY A 666 25.37 -14.46 -5.84
C GLY A 666 24.28 -14.21 -4.79
N ALA A 667 23.04 -14.65 -4.99
CA ALA A 667 22.05 -14.74 -3.92
C ALA A 667 22.53 -15.73 -2.83
N ASN A 668 22.31 -15.40 -1.56
CA ASN A 668 22.61 -16.30 -0.45
C ASN A 668 21.49 -17.30 -0.21
N ILE A 669 20.24 -16.82 -0.31
CA ILE A 669 19.03 -17.57 0.01
C ILE A 669 18.05 -17.40 -1.14
N VAL A 670 17.42 -18.49 -1.57
CA VAL A 670 16.27 -18.46 -2.48
C VAL A 670 15.05 -18.98 -1.74
N THR A 671 13.97 -18.22 -1.73
CA THR A 671 12.65 -18.71 -1.31
C THR A 671 11.73 -18.78 -2.50
N GLY A 672 10.63 -19.52 -2.38
CA GLY A 672 9.66 -19.59 -3.45
C GLY A 672 8.39 -20.34 -3.08
N SER A 673 7.41 -20.24 -3.97
CA SER A 673 6.15 -20.97 -3.93
C SER A 673 6.19 -22.07 -4.98
N THR A 674 5.66 -23.24 -4.64
CA THR A 674 5.72 -24.42 -5.53
C THR A 674 4.44 -24.64 -6.34
N HIS A 675 3.61 -23.62 -6.54
CA HIS A 675 2.28 -23.72 -7.19
C HIS A 675 2.00 -22.63 -8.23
N LYS A 676 3.04 -21.90 -8.64
CA LYS A 676 2.95 -20.81 -9.63
C LYS A 676 3.54 -21.29 -10.96
N THR A 677 4.62 -20.67 -11.45
CA THR A 677 5.37 -21.21 -12.59
C THR A 677 5.93 -22.60 -12.32
N PHE A 678 6.33 -22.89 -11.08
CA PHE A 678 6.57 -24.26 -10.60
C PHE A 678 5.19 -24.89 -10.33
N PHE A 679 4.81 -25.91 -11.10
CA PHE A 679 3.44 -26.41 -11.17
C PHE A 679 3.12 -27.55 -10.17
N GLY A 680 3.63 -27.44 -8.95
CA GLY A 680 3.35 -28.37 -7.86
C GLY A 680 2.18 -27.93 -6.96
N PRO A 681 2.01 -28.58 -5.80
CA PRO A 681 0.97 -28.21 -4.84
C PRO A 681 1.33 -26.94 -4.07
N GLN A 682 0.34 -26.35 -3.38
CA GLN A 682 0.51 -25.15 -2.57
C GLN A 682 1.44 -25.39 -1.37
N ARG A 683 2.74 -25.11 -1.56
CA ARG A 683 3.79 -25.14 -0.53
C ARG A 683 4.80 -24.02 -0.78
N GLY A 684 5.83 -23.95 0.06
CA GLY A 684 7.01 -23.14 -0.20
C GLY A 684 8.29 -23.96 -0.16
N ILE A 685 9.42 -23.32 -0.49
CA ILE A 685 10.76 -23.86 -0.29
C ILE A 685 11.72 -22.78 0.24
N ILE A 686 12.86 -23.21 0.78
CA ILE A 686 14.01 -22.36 1.11
C ILE A 686 15.28 -23.09 0.66
N GLY A 687 16.01 -22.55 -0.32
CA GLY A 687 17.28 -23.07 -0.81
C GLY A 687 18.45 -22.18 -0.42
N VAL A 688 19.62 -22.79 -0.17
CA VAL A 688 20.90 -22.09 0.11
C VAL A 688 22.06 -22.79 -0.59
N ASN A 689 23.18 -22.09 -0.75
CA ASN A 689 24.42 -22.66 -1.32
C ASN A 689 25.62 -22.63 -0.36
N TYR A 690 25.38 -22.60 0.95
CA TYR A 690 26.43 -22.56 1.97
C TYR A 690 27.16 -23.89 2.11
N GLN A 691 28.47 -23.85 2.26
CA GLN A 691 29.33 -25.00 2.50
C GLN A 691 29.39 -25.32 4.02
N PRO A 692 29.45 -26.58 4.46
CA PRO A 692 29.57 -26.97 5.87
C PRO A 692 30.72 -26.30 6.63
N GLU A 693 31.78 -25.92 5.93
CA GLU A 693 32.96 -25.26 6.49
C GLU A 693 32.79 -23.73 6.63
N GLU A 694 31.76 -23.15 6.00
CA GLU A 694 31.44 -21.72 6.07
C GLU A 694 30.67 -21.39 7.36
N LEU A 695 30.88 -20.18 7.87
CA LEU A 695 30.17 -19.68 9.05
C LEU A 695 28.65 -19.67 8.83
N GLU A 696 28.25 -19.35 7.61
CA GLU A 696 26.88 -19.24 7.13
C GLU A 696 26.14 -20.60 7.13
N TYR A 697 26.84 -21.73 7.20
CA TYR A 697 26.16 -23.02 7.36
C TYR A 697 25.38 -23.11 8.68
N GLY A 698 25.84 -22.43 9.73
CA GLY A 698 25.06 -22.32 10.97
C GLY A 698 23.76 -21.54 10.79
N LEU A 699 23.69 -20.61 9.82
CA LEU A 699 22.43 -19.95 9.45
C LEU A 699 21.50 -20.95 8.74
N TRP A 700 22.01 -21.85 7.90
CA TRP A 700 21.23 -22.95 7.33
C TRP A 700 20.64 -23.86 8.42
N GLU A 701 21.45 -24.30 9.38
CA GLU A 701 20.95 -25.10 10.51
C GLU A 701 19.87 -24.35 11.32
N THR A 702 20.03 -23.03 11.44
CA THR A 702 19.03 -22.16 12.08
C THR A 702 17.75 -22.09 11.25
N ILE A 703 17.82 -21.99 9.92
CA ILE A 703 16.67 -22.02 9.01
C ILE A 703 15.89 -23.34 9.17
N GLU A 704 16.58 -24.49 9.16
CA GLU A 704 15.94 -25.79 9.40
C GLU A 704 15.22 -25.80 10.75
N ALA A 705 15.91 -25.43 11.84
CA ALA A 705 15.34 -25.48 13.18
C ALA A 705 14.18 -24.50 13.39
N ARG A 706 14.22 -23.30 12.78
CA ARG A 706 13.13 -22.31 12.82
C ARG A 706 11.96 -22.72 11.92
N THR A 707 12.20 -23.51 10.88
CA THR A 707 11.14 -24.10 10.07
C THR A 707 10.46 -25.24 10.82
N PHE A 708 11.24 -26.23 11.25
CA PHE A 708 10.74 -27.45 11.85
C PHE A 708 11.66 -27.92 13.00
N PRO A 709 11.13 -28.09 14.23
CA PRO A 709 9.73 -27.93 14.63
C PRO A 709 9.31 -26.47 14.91
N GLY A 710 10.13 -25.47 14.54
CA GLY A 710 9.93 -24.08 14.97
C GLY A 710 8.63 -23.41 14.48
N SER A 711 8.23 -23.65 13.23
CA SER A 711 7.06 -23.02 12.60
C SER A 711 5.96 -24.01 12.22
N VAL A 712 6.28 -25.30 12.13
CA VAL A 712 5.33 -26.40 11.86
C VAL A 712 5.64 -27.60 12.75
N SER A 713 4.59 -28.30 13.19
CA SER A 713 4.67 -29.59 13.89
C SER A 713 4.38 -30.77 12.96
N ASN A 714 3.35 -30.67 12.12
CA ASN A 714 3.13 -31.55 10.97
C ASN A 714 3.15 -30.71 9.69
N HIS A 715 3.87 -31.15 8.67
CA HIS A 715 4.20 -30.33 7.51
C HIS A 715 3.43 -30.77 6.24
N HIS A 716 2.18 -31.20 6.43
CA HIS A 716 1.21 -31.55 5.38
C HIS A 716 1.72 -32.63 4.40
N LEU A 717 1.78 -33.88 4.86
CA LEU A 717 2.51 -34.95 4.16
C LEU A 717 1.92 -35.31 2.79
N GLY A 718 0.59 -35.19 2.61
CA GLY A 718 -0.05 -35.39 1.30
C GLY A 718 0.48 -34.42 0.24
N THR A 719 0.47 -33.12 0.52
CA THR A 719 1.02 -32.14 -0.43
C THR A 719 2.54 -32.23 -0.57
N GLN A 720 3.26 -32.75 0.42
CA GLN A 720 4.69 -33.02 0.29
C GLN A 720 4.96 -34.17 -0.68
N LEU A 721 4.18 -35.25 -0.61
CA LEU A 721 4.23 -36.35 -1.57
C LEU A 721 3.88 -35.87 -2.99
N GLY A 722 2.83 -35.07 -3.12
CA GLY A 722 2.50 -34.43 -4.40
C GLY A 722 3.62 -33.52 -4.91
N LEU A 723 4.33 -32.82 -4.02
CA LEU A 723 5.48 -31.99 -4.40
C LEU A 723 6.65 -32.82 -4.93
N LEU A 724 6.90 -34.01 -4.37
CA LEU A 724 7.91 -34.92 -4.91
C LEU A 724 7.60 -35.31 -6.36
N MET A 725 6.34 -35.64 -6.65
CA MET A 725 5.90 -35.92 -8.02
C MET A 725 6.09 -34.72 -8.95
N ALA A 726 5.71 -33.53 -8.50
CA ALA A 726 5.92 -32.30 -9.26
C ALA A 726 7.42 -32.01 -9.50
N ALA A 727 8.29 -32.31 -8.53
CA ALA A 727 9.74 -32.15 -8.69
C ALA A 727 10.31 -33.10 -9.77
N TYR A 728 9.82 -34.34 -9.86
CA TYR A 728 10.18 -35.25 -10.95
C TYR A 728 9.73 -34.71 -12.32
N GLU A 729 8.48 -34.22 -12.43
CA GLU A 729 7.97 -33.62 -13.67
C GLU A 729 8.78 -32.38 -14.04
N MET A 730 9.04 -31.47 -13.09
CA MET A 730 9.83 -30.26 -13.32
C MET A 730 11.25 -30.59 -13.77
N ASN A 731 11.95 -31.53 -13.13
CA ASN A 731 13.30 -31.93 -13.54
C ASN A 731 13.31 -32.60 -14.93
N CYS A 732 12.26 -33.34 -15.30
CA CYS A 732 12.14 -33.99 -16.61
C CYS A 732 11.85 -32.98 -17.72
N PHE A 733 10.99 -32.00 -17.47
CA PHE A 733 10.41 -31.15 -18.51
C PHE A 733 10.88 -29.70 -18.51
N LYS A 734 11.68 -29.26 -17.52
CA LYS A 734 12.04 -27.83 -17.35
C LYS A 734 12.53 -27.16 -18.61
N ASP A 735 13.42 -27.76 -19.38
CA ASP A 735 14.06 -27.06 -20.51
C ASP A 735 13.04 -26.72 -21.62
N SER A 736 12.12 -27.64 -21.93
CA SER A 736 11.10 -27.42 -22.94
C SER A 736 9.94 -26.55 -22.42
N TYR A 737 9.56 -26.72 -21.15
CA TYR A 737 8.51 -25.93 -20.50
C TYR A 737 8.92 -24.46 -20.34
N GLN A 738 10.08 -24.20 -19.75
CA GLN A 738 10.58 -22.85 -19.47
C GLN A 738 10.73 -22.04 -20.76
N LYS A 739 11.34 -22.65 -21.79
CA LYS A 739 11.46 -22.06 -23.12
C LYS A 739 10.10 -21.70 -23.71
N ALA A 740 9.15 -22.64 -23.70
CA ALA A 740 7.82 -22.42 -24.26
C ALA A 740 7.07 -21.30 -23.53
N VAL A 741 7.12 -21.26 -22.19
CA VAL A 741 6.44 -20.23 -21.39
C VAL A 741 6.97 -18.82 -21.72
N VAL A 742 8.30 -18.63 -21.78
CA VAL A 742 8.89 -17.32 -22.08
C VAL A 742 8.60 -16.91 -23.53
N GLU A 743 8.71 -17.83 -24.49
CA GLU A 743 8.41 -17.54 -25.90
C GLU A 743 6.93 -17.22 -26.11
N ASN A 744 6.02 -17.96 -25.47
CA ASN A 744 4.58 -17.72 -25.52
C ASN A 744 4.21 -16.37 -24.91
N ALA A 745 4.79 -15.99 -23.77
CA ALA A 745 4.51 -14.70 -23.12
C ALA A 745 4.92 -13.52 -24.02
N LYS A 746 6.12 -13.57 -24.60
CA LYS A 746 6.60 -12.57 -25.57
C LYS A 746 5.72 -12.49 -26.81
N HIS A 747 5.29 -13.63 -27.32
CA HIS A 747 4.42 -13.68 -28.50
C HIS A 747 3.04 -13.11 -28.19
N PHE A 748 2.41 -13.56 -27.10
CA PHE A 748 1.11 -13.08 -26.66
C PHE A 748 1.09 -11.57 -26.42
N ALA A 749 2.12 -11.02 -25.77
CA ALA A 749 2.27 -9.58 -25.59
C ALA A 749 2.30 -8.83 -26.94
N LYS A 750 3.03 -9.34 -27.94
CA LYS A 750 3.06 -8.74 -29.29
C LYS A 750 1.71 -8.81 -29.99
N CYS A 751 1.00 -9.92 -29.88
CA CYS A 751 -0.34 -10.08 -30.47
C CYS A 751 -1.35 -9.12 -29.83
N LEU A 752 -1.38 -9.02 -28.50
CA LEU A 752 -2.24 -8.05 -27.80
C LEU A 752 -1.96 -6.61 -28.28
N LYS A 753 -0.69 -6.24 -28.45
CA LYS A 753 -0.31 -4.94 -29.00
C LYS A 753 -0.81 -4.74 -30.42
N GLN A 754 -0.69 -5.75 -31.28
CA GLN A 754 -1.17 -5.71 -32.67
C GLN A 754 -2.70 -5.53 -32.75
N GLN A 755 -3.44 -6.08 -31.78
CA GLN A 755 -4.88 -5.89 -31.65
C GLN A 755 -5.30 -4.52 -31.07
N GLY A 756 -4.33 -3.65 -30.75
CA GLY A 756 -4.57 -2.29 -30.29
C GLY A 756 -4.60 -2.09 -28.77
N LEU A 757 -4.31 -3.13 -27.98
CA LEU A 757 -4.22 -3.00 -26.52
C LEU A 757 -2.93 -2.30 -26.09
N HIS A 758 -2.99 -1.58 -24.98
CA HIS A 758 -1.84 -0.89 -24.40
C HIS A 758 -1.02 -1.85 -23.53
N VAL A 759 -0.14 -2.61 -24.17
CA VAL A 759 0.77 -3.55 -23.49
C VAL A 759 1.91 -2.79 -22.80
N LEU A 760 2.12 -3.08 -21.51
CA LEU A 760 3.17 -2.49 -20.67
C LEU A 760 4.45 -3.34 -20.71
N GLY A 761 5.60 -2.71 -20.46
CA GLY A 761 6.92 -3.33 -20.52
C GLY A 761 7.76 -2.83 -21.69
N ASP A 762 8.95 -3.40 -21.87
CA ASP A 762 9.93 -2.95 -22.86
C ASP A 762 9.74 -3.66 -24.21
N PRO A 763 9.33 -2.96 -25.30
CA PRO A 763 9.11 -3.57 -26.61
C PRO A 763 10.37 -4.24 -27.20
N GLU A 764 11.57 -3.76 -26.89
CA GLU A 764 12.83 -4.24 -27.46
C GLU A 764 13.13 -5.69 -27.04
N ILE A 765 12.69 -6.08 -25.85
CA ILE A 765 12.80 -7.47 -25.35
C ILE A 765 11.55 -8.32 -25.61
N GLY A 766 10.53 -7.73 -26.25
CA GLY A 766 9.22 -8.35 -26.43
C GLY A 766 8.29 -8.21 -25.23
N TYR A 767 8.38 -7.08 -24.51
CA TYR A 767 7.61 -6.65 -23.33
C TYR A 767 7.93 -7.37 -22.02
N THR A 768 8.38 -8.62 -22.07
CA THR A 768 8.61 -9.44 -20.88
C THR A 768 9.76 -10.43 -21.07
N GLU A 769 10.49 -10.74 -20.01
CA GLU A 769 11.47 -11.82 -19.93
C GLU A 769 10.95 -13.04 -19.16
N THR A 770 9.70 -13.00 -18.71
CA THR A 770 9.10 -14.00 -17.81
C THR A 770 7.87 -14.66 -18.43
N HIS A 771 7.02 -15.26 -17.61
CA HIS A 771 5.70 -15.76 -17.99
C HIS A 771 4.60 -14.70 -17.99
N GLN A 772 4.87 -13.49 -17.50
CA GLN A 772 3.85 -12.47 -17.29
C GLN A 772 3.71 -11.51 -18.47
N VAL A 773 2.48 -11.05 -18.70
CA VAL A 773 2.14 -9.99 -19.65
C VAL A 773 1.22 -9.00 -18.95
N LEU A 774 1.46 -7.70 -19.16
CA LEU A 774 0.65 -6.63 -18.56
C LEU A 774 -0.01 -5.77 -19.63
N VAL A 775 -1.29 -5.44 -19.42
CA VAL A 775 -2.06 -4.54 -20.30
C VAL A 775 -2.70 -3.46 -19.45
N SER A 776 -2.43 -2.19 -19.78
CA SER A 776 -3.17 -1.07 -19.23
C SER A 776 -4.54 -0.98 -19.91
N VAL A 777 -5.59 -0.93 -19.09
CA VAL A 777 -6.99 -0.78 -19.52
C VAL A 777 -7.58 0.57 -19.13
N GLY A 778 -6.85 1.38 -18.37
CA GLY A 778 -7.23 2.73 -17.95
C GLY A 778 -7.36 2.83 -16.43
N TYR A 779 -7.04 4.00 -15.87
CA TYR A 779 -7.01 4.21 -14.42
C TYR A 779 -8.35 3.85 -13.75
N GLY A 780 -8.31 2.98 -12.75
CA GLY A 780 -9.47 2.58 -11.95
C GLY A 780 -10.51 1.68 -12.64
N VAL A 781 -10.29 1.24 -13.89
CA VAL A 781 -11.25 0.36 -14.61
C VAL A 781 -10.85 -1.12 -14.64
N GLY A 782 -9.68 -1.47 -14.08
CA GLY A 782 -9.18 -2.86 -14.04
C GLY A 782 -10.19 -3.88 -13.49
N PRO A 783 -10.85 -3.63 -12.33
CA PRO A 783 -11.84 -4.56 -11.78
C PRO A 783 -13.02 -4.84 -12.72
N GLU A 784 -13.60 -3.80 -13.32
CA GLU A 784 -14.73 -3.92 -14.26
C GLU A 784 -14.34 -4.78 -15.47
N ILE A 785 -13.17 -4.51 -16.06
CA ILE A 785 -12.71 -5.26 -17.23
C ILE A 785 -12.37 -6.71 -16.87
N ALA A 786 -11.83 -6.97 -15.67
CA ALA A 786 -11.57 -8.32 -15.21
C ALA A 786 -12.86 -9.12 -14.98
N GLU A 787 -13.89 -8.51 -14.40
CA GLU A 787 -15.22 -9.14 -14.24
C GLU A 787 -15.84 -9.46 -15.59
N ARG A 788 -15.80 -8.51 -16.54
CA ARG A 788 -16.26 -8.73 -17.93
C ARG A 788 -15.53 -9.89 -18.61
N LEU A 789 -14.21 -9.99 -18.43
CA LEU A 789 -13.43 -11.11 -18.96
C LEU A 789 -13.84 -12.43 -18.29
N GLU A 790 -14.10 -12.45 -16.98
CA GLU A 790 -14.52 -13.64 -16.25
C GLU A 790 -15.90 -14.15 -16.72
N GLU A 791 -16.86 -13.25 -16.94
CA GLU A 791 -18.15 -13.54 -17.58
C GLU A 791 -17.96 -14.19 -18.97
N ASN A 792 -16.90 -13.76 -19.67
CA ASN A 792 -16.46 -14.28 -20.98
C ASN A 792 -15.46 -15.45 -20.89
N ARG A 793 -15.40 -16.13 -19.74
CA ARG A 793 -14.59 -17.36 -19.52
C ARG A 793 -13.07 -17.15 -19.54
N ILE A 794 -12.58 -15.92 -19.39
CA ILE A 794 -11.16 -15.58 -19.28
C ILE A 794 -10.92 -14.99 -17.90
N ILE A 795 -10.12 -15.65 -17.06
CA ILE A 795 -9.79 -15.09 -15.75
C ILE A 795 -8.39 -14.50 -15.75
N VAL A 796 -8.29 -13.30 -15.19
CA VAL A 796 -7.08 -12.49 -15.08
C VAL A 796 -6.99 -11.91 -13.67
N ASN A 797 -5.87 -11.27 -13.35
CA ASN A 797 -5.72 -10.50 -12.13
C ASN A 797 -5.65 -9.01 -12.49
N TYR A 798 -6.58 -8.18 -12.01
CA TYR A 798 -6.40 -6.74 -12.11
C TYR A 798 -5.34 -6.27 -11.10
N GLN A 799 -4.55 -5.28 -11.49
CA GLN A 799 -3.33 -4.90 -10.79
C GLN A 799 -3.09 -3.40 -10.94
N ALA A 800 -2.72 -2.76 -9.84
CA ALA A 800 -2.24 -1.38 -9.85
C ALA A 800 -0.86 -1.32 -10.50
N THR A 801 -0.71 -0.40 -11.43
CA THR A 801 0.57 -0.05 -12.06
C THR A 801 1.46 0.75 -11.10
N PRO A 802 2.77 0.82 -11.36
CA PRO A 802 3.72 1.56 -10.52
C PRO A 802 3.39 3.02 -10.21
N ASP A 803 2.56 3.66 -11.02
CA ASP A 803 2.15 5.07 -10.91
C ASP A 803 0.74 5.27 -10.32
N GLU A 804 0.11 4.19 -9.84
CA GLU A 804 -1.22 4.16 -9.23
C GLU A 804 -1.16 3.95 -7.70
N GLU A 805 -2.13 4.50 -6.97
CA GLU A 805 -2.13 4.54 -5.51
C GLU A 805 -2.37 3.17 -4.82
N GLY A 806 -2.98 2.22 -5.52
CA GLY A 806 -3.28 0.91 -4.94
C GLY A 806 -4.33 0.11 -5.69
N PHE A 807 -4.69 -1.04 -5.13
CA PHE A 807 -5.49 -2.09 -5.78
C PHE A 807 -6.87 -1.65 -6.29
N THR A 808 -7.50 -0.70 -5.62
CA THR A 808 -8.82 -0.18 -6.00
C THR A 808 -8.74 0.87 -7.12
N ALA A 809 -7.57 1.47 -7.33
CA ALA A 809 -7.26 2.29 -8.50
C ALA A 809 -6.65 1.48 -9.65
N SER A 810 -6.62 0.15 -9.57
CA SER A 810 -5.96 -0.69 -10.57
C SER A 810 -6.42 -0.38 -11.98
N GLY A 811 -5.49 0.09 -12.82
CA GLY A 811 -5.75 0.38 -14.22
C GLY A 811 -5.10 -0.57 -15.21
N ALA A 812 -4.59 -1.72 -14.73
CA ALA A 812 -4.03 -2.75 -15.57
C ALA A 812 -4.55 -4.16 -15.26
N LEU A 813 -4.40 -5.04 -16.24
CA LEU A 813 -4.58 -6.48 -16.14
C LEU A 813 -3.20 -7.14 -16.16
N ARG A 814 -2.93 -7.97 -15.16
CA ARG A 814 -1.73 -8.80 -15.05
C ARG A 814 -2.10 -10.23 -15.41
N MET A 815 -1.48 -10.73 -16.46
CA MET A 815 -1.73 -12.04 -17.05
C MET A 815 -0.47 -12.92 -16.99
N GLY A 816 -0.64 -14.24 -17.00
CA GLY A 816 0.44 -15.20 -17.11
C GLY A 816 0.06 -16.37 -18.00
N VAL A 817 0.99 -16.81 -18.83
CA VAL A 817 0.74 -17.83 -19.88
C VAL A 817 1.00 -19.27 -19.42
N SER A 818 1.51 -19.46 -18.20
CA SER A 818 2.05 -20.74 -17.73
C SER A 818 1.05 -21.88 -17.74
N GLU A 819 -0.16 -21.66 -17.21
CA GLU A 819 -1.17 -22.73 -17.13
C GLU A 819 -1.63 -23.15 -18.53
N MET A 820 -1.98 -22.19 -19.39
CA MET A 820 -2.44 -22.50 -20.75
C MET A 820 -1.33 -23.11 -21.61
N THR A 821 -0.07 -22.73 -21.40
CA THR A 821 1.08 -23.42 -22.02
C THR A 821 1.11 -24.89 -21.62
N ARG A 822 0.80 -25.23 -20.35
CA ARG A 822 0.67 -26.63 -19.93
C ARG A 822 -0.52 -27.32 -20.58
N PHE A 823 -1.61 -26.63 -20.91
CA PHE A 823 -2.70 -27.21 -21.69
C PHE A 823 -2.42 -27.27 -23.20
N GLY A 824 -1.24 -26.83 -23.63
CA GLY A 824 -0.78 -26.95 -25.01
C GLY A 824 -1.03 -25.73 -25.89
N PHE A 825 -1.43 -24.58 -25.32
CA PHE A 825 -1.44 -23.32 -26.06
C PHE A 825 -0.02 -22.99 -26.54
N GLY A 826 0.12 -22.81 -27.84
CA GLY A 826 1.29 -22.27 -28.51
C GLY A 826 1.00 -20.89 -29.07
N LYS A 827 1.77 -20.50 -30.09
CA LYS A 827 1.71 -19.16 -30.67
C LYS A 827 0.35 -18.86 -31.32
N GLU A 828 -0.18 -19.79 -32.10
CA GLU A 828 -1.46 -19.64 -32.81
C GLU A 828 -2.64 -19.48 -31.84
N GLU A 829 -2.65 -20.24 -30.74
CA GLU A 829 -3.72 -20.16 -29.75
C GLU A 829 -3.67 -18.85 -28.95
N PHE A 830 -2.47 -18.38 -28.60
CA PHE A 830 -2.30 -17.09 -27.93
C PHE A 830 -2.60 -15.91 -28.87
N GLU A 831 -2.31 -16.02 -30.16
CA GLU A 831 -2.72 -15.04 -31.17
C GLU A 831 -4.26 -14.96 -31.24
N LYS A 832 -4.94 -16.11 -31.32
CA LYS A 832 -6.40 -16.16 -31.34
C LYS A 832 -7.01 -15.62 -30.04
N LEU A 833 -6.43 -15.97 -28.88
CA LEU A 833 -6.88 -15.45 -27.60
C LEU A 833 -6.71 -13.93 -27.52
N ALA A 834 -5.62 -13.38 -28.05
CA ALA A 834 -5.40 -11.93 -28.07
C ALA A 834 -6.47 -11.18 -28.88
N GLU A 835 -6.93 -11.75 -30.00
CA GLU A 835 -8.07 -11.24 -30.77
C GLU A 835 -9.35 -11.18 -29.92
N LEU A 836 -9.73 -12.30 -29.31
CA LEU A 836 -10.95 -12.40 -28.50
C LEU A 836 -10.91 -11.44 -27.30
N MET A 837 -9.75 -11.33 -26.64
CA MET A 837 -9.56 -10.37 -25.55
C MET A 837 -9.71 -8.93 -26.03
N ALA A 838 -9.21 -8.58 -27.20
CA ALA A 838 -9.38 -7.24 -27.75
C ALA A 838 -10.85 -6.92 -28.10
N GLU A 839 -11.60 -7.88 -28.65
CA GLU A 839 -13.05 -7.73 -28.87
C GLU A 839 -13.81 -7.48 -27.55
N CYS A 840 -13.49 -8.25 -26.50
CA CYS A 840 -14.11 -8.09 -25.19
C CYS A 840 -13.73 -6.77 -24.50
N ILE A 841 -12.44 -6.43 -24.47
CA ILE A 841 -11.92 -5.26 -23.74
C ILE A 841 -12.26 -3.96 -24.49
N LEU A 842 -11.96 -3.86 -25.78
CA LEU A 842 -12.06 -2.61 -26.54
C LEU A 842 -13.46 -2.36 -27.10
N ARG A 843 -14.22 -3.43 -27.37
CA ARG A 843 -15.51 -3.35 -28.09
C ARG A 843 -16.69 -3.90 -27.30
N ASN A 844 -16.47 -4.38 -26.07
CA ASN A 844 -17.50 -4.93 -25.19
C ASN A 844 -18.35 -6.03 -25.87
N GLN A 845 -17.70 -6.89 -26.66
CA GLN A 845 -18.37 -8.04 -27.30
C GLN A 845 -18.39 -9.25 -26.38
N ASP A 846 -19.50 -9.99 -26.41
CA ASP A 846 -19.60 -11.33 -25.82
C ASP A 846 -18.84 -12.33 -26.70
N VAL A 847 -17.73 -12.84 -26.16
CA VAL A 847 -16.85 -13.84 -26.79
C VAL A 847 -16.88 -15.17 -26.04
N SER A 848 -17.79 -15.35 -25.09
CA SER A 848 -17.84 -16.52 -24.20
C SER A 848 -17.89 -17.85 -24.98
N GLY A 849 -18.69 -17.91 -26.05
CA GLY A 849 -18.80 -19.09 -26.92
C GLY A 849 -17.53 -19.38 -27.71
N ASP A 850 -16.85 -18.36 -28.22
CA ASP A 850 -15.59 -18.51 -28.98
C ASP A 850 -14.43 -18.91 -28.07
N VAL A 851 -14.38 -18.36 -26.84
CA VAL A 851 -13.40 -18.74 -25.83
C VAL A 851 -13.60 -20.18 -25.39
N GLU A 852 -14.85 -20.61 -25.16
CA GLU A 852 -15.14 -22.00 -24.80
C GLU A 852 -14.80 -22.97 -25.94
N ALA A 853 -15.06 -22.59 -27.20
CA ALA A 853 -14.68 -23.36 -28.38
C ALA A 853 -13.15 -23.48 -28.53
N LEU A 854 -12.40 -22.38 -28.34
CA LEU A 854 -10.94 -22.39 -28.30
C LEU A 854 -10.45 -23.31 -27.18
N ARG A 855 -10.98 -23.15 -25.97
CA ARG A 855 -10.56 -23.92 -24.78
C ARG A 855 -10.84 -25.42 -24.92
N ALA A 856 -11.95 -25.80 -25.57
CA ALA A 856 -12.35 -27.20 -25.75
C ALA A 856 -11.33 -28.02 -26.55
N GLY A 857 -10.53 -27.39 -27.41
CA GLY A 857 -9.48 -28.06 -28.18
C GLY A 857 -8.24 -28.46 -27.35
N TYR A 858 -8.09 -27.95 -26.13
CA TYR A 858 -6.84 -28.02 -25.36
C TYR A 858 -7.05 -28.52 -23.93
N THR A 859 -7.86 -29.54 -23.71
CA THR A 859 -8.17 -30.05 -22.35
C THR A 859 -7.13 -31.01 -21.79
N GLU A 860 -6.22 -31.51 -22.63
CA GLU A 860 -5.15 -32.42 -22.22
C GLU A 860 -3.94 -31.64 -21.72
N MET A 861 -3.49 -31.96 -20.51
CA MET A 861 -2.33 -31.34 -19.89
C MET A 861 -1.04 -31.88 -20.53
N ARG A 862 0.02 -31.09 -20.56
CA ARG A 862 1.37 -31.41 -21.02
C ARG A 862 2.36 -31.22 -19.87
N TYR A 863 3.62 -31.60 -20.10
CA TYR A 863 4.70 -31.51 -19.11
C TYR A 863 4.37 -32.28 -17.82
N CYS A 864 3.78 -33.46 -18.00
CA CYS A 864 3.52 -34.47 -16.98
C CYS A 864 3.63 -35.87 -17.63
N PHE A 865 3.79 -36.91 -16.83
CA PHE A 865 3.91 -38.27 -17.34
C PHE A 865 2.52 -38.83 -17.73
N GLN A 866 2.43 -39.48 -18.89
CA GLN A 866 1.16 -39.94 -19.48
C GLN A 866 1.25 -41.28 -20.19
N ASP A 867 2.38 -42.00 -20.07
CA ASP A 867 2.53 -43.29 -20.73
C ASP A 867 1.56 -44.32 -20.15
N ALA A 868 1.23 -45.36 -20.93
CA ALA A 868 0.17 -46.31 -20.59
C ALA A 868 0.35 -46.97 -19.20
N GLU A 869 1.59 -47.32 -18.84
CA GLU A 869 1.92 -47.89 -17.53
C GLU A 869 1.66 -46.90 -16.39
N PHE A 870 1.97 -45.61 -16.62
CA PHE A 870 1.76 -44.55 -15.64
C PHE A 870 0.27 -44.30 -15.41
N ASN A 871 -0.52 -44.23 -16.49
CA ASN A 871 -1.97 -44.07 -16.39
C ASN A 871 -2.62 -45.26 -15.68
N ALA A 872 -2.19 -46.49 -15.98
CA ALA A 872 -2.70 -47.68 -15.28
C ALA A 872 -2.41 -47.65 -13.78
N ALA A 873 -1.22 -47.18 -13.37
CA ALA A 873 -0.87 -47.00 -11.96
C ALA A 873 -1.72 -45.92 -11.28
N LEU A 874 -2.03 -44.82 -11.97
CA LEU A 874 -2.90 -43.77 -11.44
C LEU A 874 -4.35 -44.20 -11.29
N GLU A 875 -4.91 -44.95 -12.24
CA GLU A 875 -6.26 -45.51 -12.11
C GLU A 875 -6.33 -46.46 -10.91
N HIS A 876 -5.33 -47.33 -10.76
CA HIS A 876 -5.26 -48.22 -9.61
C HIS A 876 -5.18 -47.45 -8.28
N LEU A 877 -4.41 -46.37 -8.22
CA LEU A 877 -4.34 -45.51 -7.03
C LEU A 877 -5.71 -44.86 -6.75
N ALA A 878 -6.38 -44.34 -7.78
CA ALA A 878 -7.70 -43.72 -7.65
C ALA A 878 -8.76 -44.72 -7.16
N ASP A 879 -8.73 -45.97 -7.62
CA ASP A 879 -9.63 -47.04 -7.17
C ASP A 879 -9.39 -47.46 -5.71
N CYS A 880 -8.19 -47.25 -5.19
CA CYS A 880 -7.81 -47.58 -3.81
C CYS A 880 -8.14 -46.46 -2.81
N MET A 881 -8.40 -45.24 -3.28
CA MET A 881 -8.80 -44.09 -2.47
C MET A 881 -10.31 -44.04 -2.33
#